data_AF-A0A6L4YW76-F1
#
_entry.id   AF-A0A6L4YW76-F1
#
_cell.length_a   1.000
_cell.length_b   1.000
_cell.length_c   1.000
_cell.angle_alpha   90.00
_cell.angle_beta   90.00
_cell.angle_gamma   90.00
#
_symmetry.space_group_name_H-M   'P 1'
#
loop_
_entity.id
_entity.type
_entity.pdbx_description
1 polymer ?
#
loop_
_entity_poly.entity_id
_entity_poly.type
_entity_poly.pdbx_seq_one_letter_code
_entity_poly.pdbx_strand_id
1 'polypeptide(L)'
;METNNSTIRTIIFVLLLLPVMLFGQARMQVIHNSADAAAAQVDVWLNDQLLIDNFAFRTASPFIDAPAGVDFDVIIQPSNSTDTTNALARFTYNLTDGETYVLVANGIIVPTGYNPATPFDIHVYAMGRETATNSSNSDVLVFHGSTDAPVVDVVETGVGAGTIVDNLAYGNFAGYLELPTDDYVLAIRDETGTVTVAMYQAPLETLGLNGAAMSVVASGFLNPAANNNGPAFGLFVALPAGGALVELPVYTPMARLQVIHNSADAAAAQVDVWLNDQLLIDNFAFRTASPFIDAPAGVDFDVVIQPANSTDTTNALARFTYNLMDGETYVLVANGIVVPTGYNPATPFDIYVYAMGREAASNPANSDVLVFHGSTDAPTVDVVETGVGAGTIVDNLSYGNFAGYLELPTDDYVLAIRDETGTVTVAMYQAPLETLGLNGAAMAVVASGFLNPAVNNNGPAFGLFVALPAGGALVELPVYTPMARLQVIHNSADAAAAQVDVWLNDQLLLDNFAFRTASPFIDAPAGVDFDVVIQPANSTDTTNALARFTYNLMDGETYVLVANGIVVPTGYNPATPFDIYVYAMGRETATNSSNSDVLVFHGSTDAPVVDVVETGVGAGTIVDNLSYGNFAGYLELPTDDYVLAIRDETGTVTVAMYQAPLETLGLNGAAMAVVASGFLNPVANNNGPAFGLFVALPAGGALVELPVFTPPDARVQVIHNSADAAAQVVDVWLNDQLLLDNFAFRTASPFIDAPAERDIDIVIQPSNSTDTINALAKYTYNLEANSKYILVANGIVSNSGYSPVQSFNIYVYNMAREEASNGSNTDVLVFHGSTDAPVVDVVEVYAGAGTIVNNLDYGQFAGYLELPTAFYQLDIRNEAGDVTVATFNAPLADLGLQGQAISVLASREQQQWRCLWPLRSFGFRRCFCSTRQHHRHR
;
A
#
# COMPACT_ATOMS: atom_id res chain seq x y z
N MET A 1 30.20 17.24 41.70
CA MET A 1 29.92 17.14 43.16
C MET A 1 30.87 16.12 43.76
N GLU A 2 32.08 16.54 44.10
CA GLU A 2 32.99 15.86 45.03
C GLU A 2 33.91 16.97 45.56
N THR A 3 33.80 17.24 46.86
CA THR A 3 34.38 18.41 47.52
C THR A 3 35.78 18.09 48.03
N ASN A 4 36.80 18.69 47.42
CA ASN A 4 38.14 18.76 48.00
C ASN A 4 38.32 20.10 48.73
N ASN A 5 38.46 20.01 50.04
CA ASN A 5 38.77 21.10 50.96
C ASN A 5 40.13 21.73 50.64
N SER A 6 40.14 23.00 50.22
CA SER A 6 41.32 23.87 50.32
C SER A 6 41.03 24.99 51.31
N THR A 7 41.93 25.14 52.26
CA THR A 7 41.88 26.04 53.42
C THR A 7 41.83 27.51 53.01
N ILE A 8 40.70 28.17 53.26
CA ILE A 8 40.54 29.62 53.22
C ILE A 8 41.37 30.24 54.36
N ARG A 9 42.41 31.00 54.01
CA ARG A 9 43.08 31.92 54.95
C ARG A 9 42.40 33.28 54.87
N THR A 10 41.53 33.55 55.83
CA THR A 10 40.93 34.87 56.08
C THR A 10 42.03 35.87 56.46
N ILE A 11 42.27 36.88 55.62
CA ILE A 11 43.08 38.05 55.97
C ILE A 11 42.21 38.95 56.86
N ILE A 12 42.56 39.02 58.15
CA ILE A 12 41.95 39.95 59.11
C ILE A 12 42.65 41.30 58.94
N PHE A 13 41.94 42.28 58.40
CA PHE A 13 42.36 43.68 58.40
C PHE A 13 42.27 44.24 59.83
N VAL A 14 43.41 44.56 60.44
CA VAL A 14 43.47 45.28 61.72
C VAL A 14 43.17 46.74 61.44
N LEU A 15 42.00 47.20 61.91
CA LEU A 15 41.57 48.59 61.89
C LEU A 15 42.46 49.42 62.84
N LEU A 16 43.49 50.09 62.30
CA LEU A 16 44.27 51.08 63.03
C LEU A 16 43.57 52.45 62.90
N LEU A 17 43.16 53.03 64.03
CA LEU A 17 42.65 54.42 64.10
C LEU A 17 43.75 55.40 63.67
N LEU A 18 43.55 56.07 62.54
CA LEU A 18 44.29 57.26 62.11
C LEU A 18 43.64 58.54 62.69
N PRO A 19 44.42 59.61 62.92
CA PRO A 19 43.87 60.94 63.14
C PRO A 19 43.20 61.44 61.84
N VAL A 20 41.94 61.86 61.96
CA VAL A 20 41.15 62.43 60.86
C VAL A 20 41.78 63.77 60.43
N MET A 21 42.62 63.75 59.41
CA MET A 21 42.76 64.89 58.50
C MET A 21 41.70 64.70 57.41
N LEU A 22 40.78 65.66 57.28
CA LEU A 22 39.78 65.72 56.22
C LEU A 22 40.48 66.01 54.88
N PHE A 23 41.04 64.98 54.26
CA PHE A 23 41.34 64.99 52.82
C PHE A 23 40.11 64.51 52.06
N GLY A 24 39.99 64.89 50.78
CA GLY A 24 39.02 64.26 49.90
C GLY A 24 39.29 62.76 49.78
N GLN A 25 38.25 61.97 49.48
CA GLN A 25 38.35 60.55 49.19
C GLN A 25 37.88 60.27 47.77
N ALA A 26 38.76 59.66 46.98
CA ALA A 26 38.41 59.03 45.71
C ALA A 26 38.28 57.52 45.90
N ARG A 27 37.58 56.84 44.98
CA ARG A 27 37.51 55.37 44.92
C ARG A 27 38.35 54.89 43.76
N MET A 28 39.16 53.84 43.93
CA MET A 28 39.95 53.30 42.82
C MET A 28 40.05 51.78 42.84
N GLN A 29 40.02 51.16 41.66
CA GLN A 29 40.45 49.78 41.44
C GLN A 29 41.79 49.80 40.71
N VAL A 30 42.75 48.97 41.15
CA VAL A 30 44.04 48.80 40.50
C VAL A 30 44.10 47.42 39.86
N ILE A 31 44.53 47.35 38.60
CA ILE A 31 44.65 46.13 37.79
C ILE A 31 46.12 45.97 37.39
N HIS A 32 46.72 44.82 37.70
CA HIS A 32 48.07 44.47 37.27
C HIS A 32 48.03 43.78 35.90
N ASN A 33 48.42 44.51 34.85
CA ASN A 33 48.47 44.00 33.49
C ASN A 33 49.86 43.99 32.84
N SER A 34 50.90 44.45 33.55
CA SER A 34 52.29 44.36 33.08
C SER A 34 52.76 42.90 33.01
N ALA A 35 52.97 42.39 31.80
CA ALA A 35 53.47 41.05 31.53
C ALA A 35 55.01 40.92 31.62
N ASP A 36 55.70 41.98 32.03
CA ASP A 36 57.14 41.93 32.30
C ASP A 36 57.45 40.96 33.45
N ALA A 37 58.38 40.03 33.21
CA ALA A 37 58.91 39.11 34.22
C ALA A 37 59.43 39.83 35.48
N ALA A 38 59.99 41.03 35.36
CA ALA A 38 60.42 41.84 36.52
C ALA A 38 59.25 42.35 37.37
N ALA A 39 58.04 42.35 36.80
CA ALA A 39 56.79 42.73 37.44
C ALA A 39 55.85 41.53 37.65
N ALA A 40 56.35 40.28 37.65
CA ALA A 40 55.47 39.12 37.81
C ALA A 40 54.67 39.17 39.13
N GLN A 41 55.30 39.71 40.18
CA GLN A 41 54.69 40.14 41.44
C GLN A 41 55.39 41.42 41.90
N VAL A 42 54.61 42.39 42.39
CA VAL A 42 55.10 43.67 42.89
C VAL A 42 54.39 44.05 44.18
N ASP A 43 55.06 44.85 45.01
CA ASP A 43 54.38 45.52 46.12
C ASP A 43 53.93 46.91 45.65
N VAL A 44 52.70 47.28 45.97
CA VAL A 44 52.13 48.60 45.67
C VAL A 44 52.11 49.42 46.95
N TRP A 45 52.87 50.52 46.98
CA TRP A 45 52.93 51.45 48.09
C TRP A 45 52.23 52.77 47.74
N LEU A 46 51.55 53.34 48.71
CA LEU A 46 50.90 54.65 48.64
C LEU A 46 51.64 55.60 49.59
N ASN A 47 52.34 56.59 49.04
CA ASN A 47 53.39 57.33 49.73
C ASN A 47 54.37 56.33 50.37
N ASP A 48 54.53 56.36 51.69
CA ASP A 48 55.40 55.43 52.44
C ASP A 48 54.64 54.31 53.17
N GLN A 49 53.41 54.01 52.74
CA GLN A 49 52.60 52.92 53.31
C GLN A 49 52.35 51.81 52.29
N LEU A 50 52.65 50.56 52.65
CA LEU A 50 52.31 49.38 51.84
C LEU A 50 50.78 49.26 51.72
N LEU A 51 50.28 49.28 50.49
CA LEU A 51 48.85 49.22 50.17
C LEU A 51 48.44 47.82 49.73
N ILE A 52 49.18 47.22 48.79
CA ILE A 52 48.93 45.86 48.29
C ILE A 52 50.27 45.10 48.31
N ASP A 53 50.31 44.02 49.08
CA ASP A 53 51.46 43.14 49.19
C ASP A 53 51.40 42.03 48.13
N ASN A 54 52.52 41.73 47.47
CA ASN A 54 52.65 40.66 46.48
C ASN A 54 51.56 40.68 45.38
N PHE A 55 51.26 41.87 44.83
CA PHE A 55 50.28 42.07 43.77
C PHE A 55 50.76 41.38 42.49
N ALA A 56 50.08 40.30 42.08
CA ALA A 56 50.51 39.46 40.99
C ALA A 56 49.98 39.94 39.63
N PHE A 57 50.73 39.68 38.56
CA PHE A 57 50.25 39.84 37.19
C PHE A 57 48.91 39.11 36.97
N ARG A 58 48.00 39.74 36.20
CA ARG A 58 46.60 39.30 35.98
C ARG A 58 45.80 39.18 37.28
N THR A 59 45.95 40.16 38.16
CA THR A 59 45.06 40.36 39.31
C THR A 59 44.59 41.80 39.42
N ALA A 60 43.47 42.01 40.12
CA ALA A 60 42.90 43.31 40.42
C ALA A 60 42.63 43.46 41.93
N SER A 61 42.72 44.68 42.45
CA SER A 61 42.20 45.00 43.78
C SER A 61 40.67 45.09 43.74
N PRO A 62 39.97 44.96 44.89
CA PRO A 62 38.65 45.57 45.00
C PRO A 62 38.75 47.10 44.85
N PHE A 63 37.63 47.78 44.66
CA PHE A 63 37.60 49.24 44.81
C PHE A 63 37.95 49.64 46.25
N ILE A 64 38.98 50.47 46.38
CA ILE A 64 39.53 50.96 47.65
C ILE A 64 39.54 52.48 47.70
N ASP A 65 39.59 53.05 48.90
CA ASP A 65 39.67 54.50 49.09
C ASP A 65 41.10 55.00 48.83
N ALA A 66 41.19 56.13 48.13
CA ALA A 66 42.44 56.80 47.79
C ALA A 66 42.41 58.28 48.20
N PRO A 67 43.57 58.88 48.55
CA PRO A 67 43.65 60.32 48.81
C PRO A 67 43.19 61.13 47.59
N ALA A 68 42.44 62.19 47.84
CA ALA A 68 41.99 63.11 46.79
C ALA A 68 42.16 64.59 47.19
N GLY A 69 42.34 65.44 46.19
CA GLY A 69 42.62 66.87 46.34
C GLY A 69 44.04 67.21 46.80
N VAL A 70 44.92 66.20 46.91
CA VAL A 70 46.34 66.33 47.29
C VAL A 70 47.19 65.39 46.45
N ASP A 71 48.45 65.76 46.25
CA ASP A 71 49.43 64.92 45.59
C ASP A 71 49.79 63.73 46.49
N PHE A 72 49.81 62.53 45.93
CA PHE A 72 50.31 61.32 46.56
C PHE A 72 51.11 60.49 45.58
N ASP A 73 52.10 59.75 46.09
CA ASP A 73 52.91 58.86 45.28
C ASP A 73 52.31 57.44 45.27
N VAL A 74 52.24 56.81 44.09
CA VAL A 74 52.08 55.37 43.91
C VAL A 74 53.43 54.81 43.52
N ILE A 75 53.96 53.93 44.36
CA ILE A 75 55.33 53.41 44.23
C ILE A 75 55.24 51.90 44.04
N ILE A 76 55.71 51.43 42.88
CA ILE A 76 55.79 50.02 42.54
C ILE A 76 57.16 49.52 42.99
N GLN A 77 57.17 48.52 43.85
CA GLN A 77 58.37 47.94 44.45
C GLN A 77 58.51 46.45 44.08
N PRO A 78 59.72 45.88 44.17
CA PRO A 78 59.88 44.43 44.13
C PRO A 78 59.05 43.76 45.24
N SER A 79 58.56 42.54 45.02
CA SER A 79 57.66 41.80 45.94
C SER A 79 58.24 41.44 47.33
N ASN A 80 59.49 41.81 47.61
CA ASN A 80 60.16 41.61 48.89
C ASN A 80 60.48 42.93 49.59
N SER A 81 59.79 44.01 49.21
CA SER A 81 60.11 45.35 49.68
C SER A 81 59.73 45.56 51.14
N THR A 82 60.46 46.46 51.80
CA THR A 82 60.17 46.88 53.19
C THR A 82 60.15 48.40 53.34
N ASP A 83 60.50 49.14 52.29
CA ASP A 83 60.51 50.60 52.20
C ASP A 83 60.32 51.05 50.73
N THR A 84 60.33 52.37 50.50
CA THR A 84 60.06 53.00 49.20
C THR A 84 61.31 53.42 48.41
N THR A 85 62.51 53.03 48.84
CA THR A 85 63.79 53.57 48.35
C THR A 85 64.18 53.03 46.98
N ASN A 86 63.96 51.74 46.70
CA ASN A 86 64.42 51.06 45.49
C ASN A 86 63.27 50.75 44.51
N ALA A 87 62.44 51.75 44.25
CA ALA A 87 61.24 51.61 43.42
C ALA A 87 61.57 51.12 42.01
N LEU A 88 60.77 50.18 41.52
CA LEU A 88 60.72 49.79 40.11
C LEU A 88 60.10 50.91 39.27
N ALA A 89 59.05 51.57 39.79
CA ALA A 89 58.44 52.74 39.20
C ALA A 89 57.81 53.63 40.28
N ARG A 90 57.71 54.94 40.03
CA ARG A 90 57.08 55.93 40.93
C ARG A 90 56.27 56.91 40.10
N PHE A 91 55.01 57.10 40.50
CA PHE A 91 54.08 58.03 39.88
C PHE A 91 53.47 58.92 40.95
N THR A 92 53.26 60.21 40.64
CA THR A 92 52.58 61.14 41.54
C THR A 92 51.22 61.48 40.94
N TYR A 93 50.15 61.29 41.72
CA TYR A 93 48.77 61.54 41.31
C TYR A 93 48.09 62.54 42.24
N ASN A 94 47.08 63.23 41.70
CA ASN A 94 46.16 64.07 42.45
C ASN A 94 44.75 63.75 41.95
N LEU A 95 44.05 62.87 42.67
CA LEU A 95 42.70 62.46 42.29
C LEU A 95 41.69 63.52 42.72
N THR A 96 40.59 63.64 41.98
CA THR A 96 39.49 64.54 42.35
C THR A 96 38.62 63.90 43.42
N ASP A 97 38.23 64.69 44.42
CA ASP A 97 37.41 64.23 45.54
C ASP A 97 36.04 63.73 45.06
N GLY A 98 35.61 62.57 45.56
CA GLY A 98 34.32 61.94 45.23
C GLY A 98 34.26 61.17 43.91
N GLU A 99 35.32 61.18 43.09
CA GLU A 99 35.35 60.47 41.81
C GLU A 99 35.81 59.00 41.96
N THR A 100 35.45 58.16 40.98
CA THR A 100 35.82 56.74 40.93
C THR A 100 36.77 56.48 39.75
N TYR A 101 37.83 55.71 39.98
CA TYR A 101 38.91 55.50 39.03
C TYR A 101 39.20 54.01 38.78
N VAL A 102 39.61 53.68 37.55
CA VAL A 102 40.24 52.39 37.22
C VAL A 102 41.67 52.66 36.79
N LEU A 103 42.63 52.00 37.44
CA LEU A 103 44.06 52.15 37.21
C LEU A 103 44.61 50.84 36.65
N VAL A 104 45.20 50.85 35.46
CA VAL A 104 45.82 49.66 34.86
C VAL A 104 47.33 49.85 34.82
N ALA A 105 48.04 49.11 35.66
CA ALA A 105 49.49 49.06 35.70
C ALA A 105 50.00 48.17 34.55
N ASN A 106 50.71 48.76 33.59
CA ASN A 106 51.09 48.09 32.35
C ASN A 106 52.42 48.60 31.77
N GLY A 107 52.97 47.91 30.77
CA GLY A 107 54.23 48.21 30.12
C GLY A 107 55.39 47.39 30.68
N ILE A 108 56.61 47.78 30.31
CA ILE A 108 57.86 47.04 30.57
C ILE A 108 58.73 47.85 31.54
N ILE A 109 59.13 47.22 32.63
CA ILE A 109 60.03 47.78 33.66
C ILE A 109 61.49 47.57 33.25
N VAL A 110 61.83 46.38 32.74
CA VAL A 110 63.17 45.99 32.31
C VAL A 110 63.16 45.78 30.79
N PRO A 111 63.59 46.78 29.99
CA PRO A 111 63.45 46.75 28.53
C PRO A 111 64.15 45.58 27.80
N THR A 112 65.14 44.96 28.42
CA THR A 112 65.95 43.91 27.80
C THR A 112 65.12 42.68 27.48
N GLY A 113 65.08 42.29 26.20
CA GLY A 113 64.38 41.08 25.75
C GLY A 113 62.92 41.29 25.35
N TYR A 114 62.44 42.54 25.32
CA TYR A 114 61.09 42.91 24.88
C TYR A 114 61.13 43.76 23.60
N ASN A 115 60.17 43.53 22.70
CA ASN A 115 60.00 44.29 21.46
C ASN A 115 58.51 44.42 21.07
N PRO A 116 57.92 45.63 21.13
CA PRO A 116 58.54 46.87 21.62
C PRO A 116 58.69 46.87 23.15
N ALA A 117 59.75 47.49 23.65
CA ALA A 117 59.96 47.70 25.08
C ALA A 117 59.23 48.97 25.57
N THR A 118 57.91 48.98 25.46
CA THR A 118 57.07 50.11 25.86
C THR A 118 57.21 50.36 27.37
N PRO A 119 57.57 51.59 27.83
CA PRO A 119 57.82 51.85 29.25
C PRO A 119 56.63 51.53 30.15
N PHE A 120 56.91 51.09 31.38
CA PHE A 120 55.90 50.89 32.42
C PHE A 120 55.20 52.21 32.79
N ASP A 121 53.88 52.17 32.86
CA ASP A 121 53.01 53.28 33.26
C ASP A 121 51.78 52.74 34.03
N ILE A 122 51.08 53.63 34.73
CA ILE A 122 49.76 53.34 35.30
C ILE A 122 48.73 54.19 34.56
N HIS A 123 47.97 53.54 33.70
CA HIS A 123 46.92 54.16 32.89
C HIS A 123 45.67 54.40 33.73
N VAL A 124 45.18 55.64 33.76
CA VAL A 124 44.08 56.07 34.65
C VAL A 124 42.82 56.36 33.84
N TYR A 125 41.70 55.74 34.21
CA TYR A 125 40.36 56.08 33.74
C TYR A 125 39.55 56.73 34.87
N ALA A 126 39.10 57.98 34.67
CA ALA A 126 38.51 58.81 35.73
C ALA A 126 36.99 58.65 35.94
N MET A 127 36.32 57.81 35.17
CA MET A 127 34.86 57.57 35.26
C MET A 127 34.56 56.11 35.60
N GLY A 128 35.33 55.54 36.53
CA GLY A 128 35.16 54.16 37.00
C GLY A 128 33.76 53.91 37.56
N ARG A 129 33.29 52.67 37.45
CA ARG A 129 31.98 52.24 37.94
C ARG A 129 32.15 50.99 38.79
N GLU A 130 31.53 50.96 39.97
CA GLU A 130 31.52 49.78 40.85
C GLU A 130 30.35 48.83 40.55
N THR A 131 29.29 49.35 39.91
CA THR A 131 28.11 48.61 39.45
C THR A 131 27.67 49.15 38.09
N ALA A 132 26.96 48.34 37.30
CA ALA A 132 26.42 48.79 36.03
C ALA A 132 25.41 49.94 36.23
N THR A 133 25.32 50.80 35.22
CA THR A 133 24.35 51.90 35.17
C THR A 133 22.90 51.42 35.06
N ASN A 134 22.71 50.24 34.46
CA ASN A 134 21.45 49.52 34.43
C ASN A 134 21.64 48.13 35.05
N SER A 135 20.78 47.77 36.01
CA SER A 135 20.83 46.50 36.72
C SER A 135 20.46 45.28 35.87
N SER A 136 19.97 45.46 34.63
CA SER A 136 19.70 44.39 33.67
C SER A 136 20.83 44.17 32.66
N ASN A 137 21.88 44.99 32.71
CA ASN A 137 22.96 45.04 31.74
C ASN A 137 24.31 44.83 32.43
N SER A 138 25.33 44.58 31.63
CA SER A 138 26.73 44.55 32.03
C SER A 138 27.45 45.77 31.46
N ASP A 139 28.09 46.57 32.33
CA ASP A 139 28.92 47.69 31.89
C ASP A 139 30.37 47.21 31.71
N VAL A 140 30.92 47.36 30.51
CA VAL A 140 32.23 46.81 30.13
C VAL A 140 33.20 47.91 29.72
N LEU A 141 34.20 48.19 30.56
CA LEU A 141 35.31 49.09 30.23
C LEU A 141 36.39 48.31 29.48
N VAL A 142 36.76 48.73 28.27
CA VAL A 142 37.79 48.04 27.48
C VAL A 142 39.11 48.82 27.50
N PHE A 143 40.21 48.13 27.77
CA PHE A 143 41.57 48.68 27.78
C PHE A 143 42.53 47.84 26.93
N HIS A 144 43.26 48.51 26.04
CA HIS A 144 44.27 47.84 25.23
C HIS A 144 45.62 47.81 25.96
N GLY A 145 45.94 46.65 26.53
CA GLY A 145 47.17 46.49 27.30
C GLY A 145 48.30 45.65 26.68
N SER A 146 48.12 45.05 25.51
CA SER A 146 49.21 44.30 24.87
C SER A 146 50.20 45.26 24.18
N THR A 147 51.47 45.25 24.56
CA THR A 147 52.46 46.22 24.04
C THR A 147 52.85 45.97 22.58
N ASP A 148 52.70 44.74 22.09
CA ASP A 148 53.15 44.29 20.77
C ASP A 148 51.98 43.93 19.82
N ALA A 149 50.73 44.09 20.27
CA ALA A 149 49.56 44.01 19.39
C ALA A 149 49.34 45.34 18.63
N PRO A 150 48.75 45.30 17.42
CA PRO A 150 48.46 46.49 16.62
C PRO A 150 47.33 47.32 17.25
N VAL A 151 46.98 48.46 16.64
CA VAL A 151 45.67 49.10 16.89
C VAL A 151 44.58 48.12 16.46
N VAL A 152 43.56 47.92 17.31
CA VAL A 152 42.51 46.93 17.05
C VAL A 152 41.10 47.48 17.13
N ASP A 153 40.23 46.85 16.34
CA ASP A 153 38.79 46.89 16.49
C ASP A 153 38.32 45.67 17.29
N VAL A 154 37.27 45.85 18.09
CA VAL A 154 36.51 44.76 18.71
C VAL A 154 35.19 44.64 17.98
N VAL A 155 35.02 43.57 17.23
CA VAL A 155 33.82 43.29 16.43
C VAL A 155 33.08 42.13 17.06
N GLU A 156 31.82 42.34 17.42
CA GLU A 156 30.93 41.31 17.90
C GLU A 156 30.31 40.56 16.70
N THR A 157 30.44 39.23 16.68
CA THR A 157 30.04 38.38 15.55
C THR A 157 29.00 37.32 15.89
N GLY A 158 28.59 37.18 17.15
CA GLY A 158 27.61 36.20 17.59
C GLY A 158 26.18 36.74 17.58
N VAL A 159 25.90 37.78 18.37
CA VAL A 159 24.54 38.35 18.52
C VAL A 159 24.25 39.51 17.56
N GLY A 160 25.24 39.93 16.77
CA GLY A 160 25.08 40.91 15.69
C GLY A 160 25.26 42.37 16.11
N ALA A 161 26.07 42.67 17.13
CA ALA A 161 26.31 44.05 17.56
C ALA A 161 27.31 44.81 16.67
N GLY A 162 28.04 44.12 15.79
CA GLY A 162 29.01 44.74 14.87
C GLY A 162 30.25 45.28 15.60
N THR A 163 30.89 46.32 15.06
CA THR A 163 32.05 46.94 15.73
C THR A 163 31.59 47.67 17.00
N ILE A 164 31.97 47.14 18.17
CA ILE A 164 31.62 47.69 19.48
C ILE A 164 32.75 48.57 20.07
N VAL A 165 33.98 48.38 19.61
CA VAL A 165 35.12 49.28 19.87
C VAL A 165 35.87 49.47 18.56
N ASP A 166 36.13 50.72 18.21
CA ASP A 166 36.79 51.10 16.95
C ASP A 166 38.16 51.75 17.26
N ASN A 167 39.20 51.27 16.58
CA ASN A 167 40.56 51.81 16.57
C ASN A 167 41.19 52.01 17.96
N LEU A 168 41.07 51.02 18.85
CA LEU A 168 41.65 51.09 20.18
C LEU A 168 43.16 50.86 20.13
N ALA A 169 43.93 51.93 20.34
CA ALA A 169 45.39 51.87 20.43
C ALA A 169 45.88 51.46 21.84
N TYR A 170 47.10 50.90 21.92
CA TYR A 170 47.77 50.60 23.19
C TYR A 170 47.68 51.76 24.19
N GLY A 171 47.36 51.42 25.45
CA GLY A 171 47.30 52.37 26.56
C GLY A 171 46.02 53.20 26.63
N ASN A 172 45.11 53.06 25.66
CA ASN A 172 43.83 53.77 25.65
C ASN A 172 42.68 52.91 26.22
N PHE A 173 41.64 53.61 26.69
CA PHE A 173 40.36 53.05 27.08
C PHE A 173 39.29 53.41 26.06
N ALA A 174 38.38 52.48 25.75
CA ALA A 174 37.21 52.74 24.90
C ALA A 174 36.05 53.41 25.67
N GLY A 175 36.16 53.49 27.01
CA GLY A 175 35.04 53.81 27.90
C GLY A 175 34.16 52.60 28.21
N TYR A 176 33.13 52.79 29.03
CA TYR A 176 32.17 51.74 29.35
C TYR A 176 31.16 51.53 28.22
N LEU A 177 31.11 50.31 27.71
CA LEU A 177 30.03 49.79 26.88
C LEU A 177 28.93 49.26 27.79
N GLU A 178 27.72 49.77 27.67
CA GLU A 178 26.56 49.18 28.34
C GLU A 178 25.96 48.11 27.42
N LEU A 179 26.19 46.84 27.74
CA LEU A 179 25.77 45.70 26.94
C LEU A 179 24.63 44.96 27.66
N PRO A 180 23.64 44.42 26.94
CA PRO A 180 22.81 43.35 27.48
C PRO A 180 23.67 42.25 28.12
N THR A 181 23.19 41.62 29.19
CA THR A 181 23.93 40.51 29.79
C THR A 181 23.66 39.22 29.01
N ASP A 182 24.31 39.10 27.86
CA ASP A 182 24.29 37.93 26.96
C ASP A 182 25.70 37.31 26.84
N ASP A 183 25.80 36.13 26.23
CA ASP A 183 27.07 35.52 25.85
C ASP A 183 27.48 35.95 24.43
N TYR A 184 28.62 36.64 24.30
CA TYR A 184 29.09 37.25 23.06
C TYR A 184 30.25 36.48 22.42
N VAL A 185 30.45 36.66 21.10
CA VAL A 185 31.67 36.26 20.40
C VAL A 185 32.35 37.52 19.86
N LEU A 186 33.60 37.74 20.29
CA LEU A 186 34.39 38.92 19.98
C LEU A 186 35.52 38.56 19.01
N ALA A 187 35.50 39.13 17.82
CA ALA A 187 36.61 39.15 16.88
C ALA A 187 37.47 40.38 17.10
N ILE A 188 38.74 40.18 17.42
CA ILE A 188 39.73 41.24 17.55
C ILE A 188 40.38 41.40 16.19
N ARG A 189 40.14 42.53 15.52
CA ARG A 189 40.66 42.82 14.19
C ARG A 189 41.67 43.94 14.22
N ASP A 190 42.56 44.00 13.25
CA ASP A 190 43.41 45.17 13.05
C ASP A 190 42.60 46.42 12.65
N GLU A 191 43.20 47.61 12.70
CA GLU A 191 42.56 48.89 12.32
C GLU A 191 42.03 48.96 10.87
N THR A 192 42.44 48.02 10.01
CA THR A 192 41.91 47.91 8.65
C THR A 192 40.62 47.10 8.59
N GLY A 193 40.29 46.36 9.66
CA GLY A 193 39.19 45.41 9.75
C GLY A 193 39.39 44.15 8.92
N THR A 194 40.58 43.96 8.31
CA THR A 194 40.83 42.88 7.35
C THR A 194 41.55 41.68 7.97
N VAL A 195 42.33 41.89 9.03
CA VAL A 195 43.06 40.83 9.70
C VAL A 195 42.44 40.57 11.07
N THR A 196 41.96 39.35 11.30
CA THR A 196 41.54 38.92 12.64
C THR A 196 42.76 38.43 13.42
N VAL A 197 43.08 39.11 14.51
CA VAL A 197 44.18 38.79 15.43
C VAL A 197 43.84 37.54 16.24
N ALA A 198 42.65 37.49 16.81
CA ALA A 198 42.11 36.37 17.59
C ALA A 198 40.60 36.54 17.78
N MET A 199 39.90 35.47 18.11
CA MET A 199 38.49 35.51 18.52
C MET A 199 38.33 34.95 19.94
N TYR A 200 37.41 35.51 20.70
CA TYR A 200 37.15 35.14 22.10
C TYR A 200 35.65 35.04 22.37
N GLN A 201 35.27 34.13 23.28
CA GLN A 201 33.96 34.14 23.89
C GLN A 201 33.96 35.13 25.07
N ALA A 202 32.93 35.96 25.18
CA ALA A 202 32.67 36.81 26.33
C ALA A 202 31.35 36.36 27.00
N PRO A 203 31.40 35.31 27.84
CA PRO A 203 30.20 34.65 28.37
C PRO A 203 29.60 35.40 29.57
N LEU A 204 29.03 36.59 29.36
CA LEU A 204 28.58 37.45 30.46
C LEU A 204 27.37 36.87 31.21
N GLU A 205 26.45 36.24 30.49
CA GLU A 205 25.27 35.59 31.07
C GLU A 205 25.68 34.33 31.82
N THR A 206 26.49 33.47 31.20
CA THR A 206 26.99 32.24 31.82
C THR A 206 27.81 32.53 33.08
N LEU A 207 28.51 33.67 33.14
CA LEU A 207 29.23 34.13 34.34
C LEU A 207 28.33 34.87 35.35
N GLY A 208 27.06 35.10 35.05
CA GLY A 208 26.09 35.75 35.94
C GLY A 208 26.40 37.22 36.22
N LEU A 209 26.94 37.95 35.24
CA LEU A 209 27.48 39.31 35.42
C LEU A 209 26.43 40.42 35.31
N ASN A 210 25.15 40.08 35.46
CA ASN A 210 24.05 41.03 35.39
C ASN A 210 24.18 42.13 36.47
N GLY A 211 24.16 43.40 36.04
CA GLY A 211 24.34 44.56 36.92
C GLY A 211 25.80 44.84 37.31
N ALA A 212 26.78 44.10 36.78
CA ALA A 212 28.20 44.31 37.09
C ALA A 212 28.83 45.37 36.16
N ALA A 213 29.75 46.18 36.69
CA ALA A 213 30.61 47.05 35.89
C ALA A 213 32.06 46.55 35.93
N MET A 214 32.57 46.00 34.85
CA MET A 214 33.87 45.31 34.82
C MET A 214 34.84 45.95 33.83
N SER A 215 36.12 45.60 33.94
CA SER A 215 37.13 46.02 32.97
C SER A 215 37.69 44.82 32.20
N VAL A 216 37.69 44.87 30.87
CA VAL A 216 38.36 43.90 30.00
C VAL A 216 39.70 44.48 29.57
N VAL A 217 40.78 43.78 29.88
CA VAL A 217 42.14 44.17 29.51
C VAL A 217 42.72 43.18 28.50
N ALA A 218 43.28 43.70 27.40
CA ALA A 218 44.19 42.91 26.58
C ALA A 218 45.51 42.71 27.34
N SER A 219 45.89 41.46 27.60
CA SER A 219 46.99 41.08 28.51
C SER A 219 47.97 40.13 27.86
N GLY A 220 49.27 40.29 28.13
CA GLY A 220 50.32 39.45 27.55
C GLY A 220 50.81 39.96 26.19
N PHE A 221 51.50 39.10 25.44
CA PHE A 221 52.17 39.43 24.19
C PHE A 221 51.61 38.65 23.00
N LEU A 222 51.37 39.32 21.88
CA LEU A 222 50.96 38.71 20.62
C LEU A 222 52.10 37.86 20.02
N ASN A 223 53.35 38.28 20.22
CA ASN A 223 54.55 37.52 19.87
C ASN A 223 55.42 37.27 21.12
N PRO A 224 55.13 36.22 21.91
CA PRO A 224 55.92 35.86 23.09
C PRO A 224 57.40 35.64 22.81
N ALA A 225 57.75 35.06 21.66
CA ALA A 225 59.15 34.77 21.31
C ALA A 225 60.00 36.05 21.16
N ALA A 226 59.39 37.17 20.78
CA ALA A 226 60.03 38.49 20.75
C ALA A 226 60.03 39.22 22.10
N ASN A 227 59.33 38.67 23.10
CA ASN A 227 59.05 39.29 24.39
C ASN A 227 59.40 38.36 25.56
N ASN A 228 60.66 37.92 25.58
CA ASN A 228 61.26 37.06 26.60
C ASN A 228 60.52 35.73 26.87
N ASN A 229 59.78 35.21 25.88
CA ASN A 229 58.87 34.07 26.03
C ASN A 229 57.85 34.28 27.18
N GLY A 230 57.39 35.51 27.36
CA GLY A 230 56.40 35.89 28.36
C GLY A 230 55.00 35.32 28.09
N PRO A 231 54.01 35.63 28.96
CA PRO A 231 52.64 35.19 28.80
C PRO A 231 52.04 35.60 27.45
N ALA A 232 51.35 34.67 26.78
CA ALA A 232 50.68 34.94 25.50
C ALA A 232 49.49 35.89 25.65
N PHE A 233 49.18 36.57 24.55
CA PHE A 233 48.04 37.46 24.40
C PHE A 233 46.72 36.77 24.76
N GLY A 234 45.88 37.47 25.52
CA GLY A 234 44.51 37.09 25.83
C GLY A 234 43.69 38.27 26.34
N LEU A 235 42.37 38.11 26.41
CA LEU A 235 41.47 39.07 27.02
C LEU A 235 41.11 38.62 28.44
N PHE A 236 41.22 39.53 29.40
CA PHE A 236 41.05 39.24 30.82
C PHE A 236 40.07 40.21 31.47
N VAL A 237 39.15 39.69 32.27
CA VAL A 237 38.11 40.47 32.94
C VAL A 237 38.48 40.73 34.39
N ALA A 238 38.55 42.00 34.78
CA ALA A 238 38.63 42.47 36.16
C ALA A 238 37.23 42.76 36.69
N LEU A 239 36.81 42.02 37.72
CA LEU A 239 35.56 42.26 38.42
C LEU A 239 35.74 43.35 39.49
N PRO A 240 34.70 44.15 39.83
CA PRO A 240 34.75 45.15 40.90
C PRO A 240 35.23 44.65 42.26
N ALA A 241 34.96 43.38 42.56
CA ALA A 241 35.37 42.74 43.80
C ALA A 241 36.88 42.46 43.88
N GLY A 242 37.62 42.62 42.77
CA GLY A 242 39.03 42.26 42.67
C GLY A 242 39.26 40.74 42.60
N GLY A 243 40.52 40.34 42.79
CA GLY A 243 40.98 38.95 42.69
C GLY A 243 41.75 38.67 41.40
N ALA A 244 41.90 37.39 41.07
CA ALA A 244 42.47 36.99 39.78
C ALA A 244 41.54 37.41 38.64
N LEU A 245 42.12 37.85 37.53
CA LEU A 245 41.34 38.17 36.34
C LEU A 245 40.76 36.90 35.72
N VAL A 246 39.56 37.01 35.14
CA VAL A 246 38.91 35.90 34.42
C VAL A 246 39.36 35.93 32.97
N GLU A 247 40.02 34.87 32.50
CA GLU A 247 40.41 34.73 31.09
C GLU A 247 39.18 34.44 30.23
N LEU A 248 39.04 35.19 29.13
CA LEU A 248 38.04 34.90 28.12
C LEU A 248 38.49 33.71 27.26
N PRO A 249 37.64 32.68 27.05
CA PRO A 249 38.00 31.54 26.21
C PRO A 249 38.27 31.95 24.76
N VAL A 250 39.26 31.35 24.12
CA VAL A 250 39.48 31.51 22.66
C VAL A 250 38.31 30.84 21.91
N TYR A 251 37.80 31.52 20.89
CA TYR A 251 36.78 31.00 19.98
C TYR A 251 37.43 30.56 18.68
N THR A 252 37.08 29.36 18.20
CA THR A 252 37.49 28.87 16.88
C THR A 252 36.22 28.60 16.08
N PRO A 253 35.95 29.37 15.02
CA PRO A 253 34.77 29.16 14.19
C PRO A 253 34.81 27.79 13.52
N MET A 254 33.70 27.05 13.61
CA MET A 254 33.57 25.70 13.06
C MET A 254 32.21 25.55 12.37
N ALA A 255 32.21 24.78 11.28
CA ALA A 255 31.02 24.30 10.59
C ALA A 255 30.93 22.77 10.72
N ARG A 256 29.73 22.23 10.55
CA ARG A 256 29.49 20.78 10.49
C ARG A 256 29.33 20.35 9.05
N LEU A 257 29.96 19.25 8.63
CA LEU A 257 29.74 18.72 7.29
C LEU A 257 29.80 17.20 7.20
N GLN A 258 29.00 16.64 6.29
CA GLN A 258 29.13 15.26 5.83
C GLN A 258 29.67 15.25 4.40
N VAL A 259 30.66 14.40 4.12
CA VAL A 259 31.19 14.18 2.78
C VAL A 259 30.70 12.85 2.24
N ILE A 260 30.22 12.81 0.99
CA ILE A 260 29.76 11.62 0.28
C ILE A 260 30.62 11.42 -0.96
N HIS A 261 31.25 10.25 -1.09
CA HIS A 261 32.00 9.88 -2.27
C HIS A 261 31.10 9.20 -3.31
N ASN A 262 30.74 9.92 -4.36
CA ASN A 262 29.88 9.43 -5.45
C ASN A 262 30.55 9.38 -6.83
N SER A 263 31.82 9.78 -6.95
CA SER A 263 32.60 9.63 -8.18
C SER A 263 32.79 8.15 -8.57
N ALA A 264 32.11 7.73 -9.63
CA ALA A 264 32.20 6.37 -10.18
C ALA A 264 33.43 6.14 -11.08
N ASP A 265 34.34 7.12 -11.17
CA ASP A 265 35.60 6.98 -11.90
C ASP A 265 36.50 5.94 -11.22
N ALA A 266 36.95 4.94 -11.99
CA ALA A 266 37.90 3.94 -11.54
C ALA A 266 39.20 4.52 -10.95
N ALA A 267 39.67 5.68 -11.45
CA ALA A 267 40.85 6.36 -10.90
C ALA A 267 40.61 6.94 -9.50
N ALA A 268 39.35 7.14 -9.11
CA ALA A 268 38.91 7.61 -7.80
C ALA A 268 38.16 6.52 -7.02
N ALA A 269 38.31 5.22 -7.34
CA ALA A 269 37.62 4.15 -6.63
C ALA A 269 37.87 4.18 -5.10
N GLN A 270 39.07 4.64 -4.70
CA GLN A 270 39.43 5.06 -3.35
C GLN A 270 40.33 6.30 -3.45
N VAL A 271 40.12 7.26 -2.55
CA VAL A 271 40.89 8.50 -2.48
C VAL A 271 41.21 8.85 -1.03
N ASP A 272 42.29 9.58 -0.80
CA ASP A 272 42.50 10.21 0.50
C ASP A 272 41.99 11.65 0.46
N VAL A 273 41.35 12.09 1.55
CA VAL A 273 40.86 13.46 1.70
C VAL A 273 41.75 14.18 2.69
N TRP A 274 42.38 15.28 2.25
CA TRP A 274 43.23 16.12 3.08
C TRP A 274 42.59 17.49 3.31
N LEU A 275 42.73 18.01 4.53
CA LEU A 275 42.27 19.33 4.96
C LEU A 275 43.48 20.14 5.41
N ASN A 276 43.79 21.26 4.74
CA ASN A 276 44.95 22.12 5.05
C ASN A 276 46.26 21.32 5.26
N ASP A 277 46.59 20.45 4.31
CA ASP A 277 47.77 19.56 4.35
C ASP A 277 47.80 18.57 5.53
N GLN A 278 46.66 18.32 6.18
CA GLN A 278 46.49 17.22 7.14
C GLN A 278 45.54 16.16 6.59
N LEU A 279 45.92 14.89 6.68
CA LEU A 279 45.07 13.77 6.25
C LEU A 279 43.83 13.70 7.16
N LEU A 280 42.64 13.84 6.55
CA LEU A 280 41.36 13.85 7.24
C LEU A 280 40.66 12.49 7.15
N ILE A 281 40.57 11.93 5.94
CA ILE A 281 39.95 10.62 5.68
C ILE A 281 40.90 9.81 4.80
N ASP A 282 41.31 8.65 5.31
CA ASP A 282 42.19 7.71 4.62
C ASP A 282 41.39 6.71 3.79
N ASN A 283 41.80 6.46 2.54
CA ASN A 283 41.23 5.44 1.65
C ASN A 283 39.69 5.50 1.52
N PHE A 284 39.13 6.70 1.40
CA PHE A 284 37.70 6.97 1.26
C PHE A 284 37.13 6.37 -0.03
N ALA A 285 36.37 5.29 0.09
CA ALA A 285 35.91 4.49 -1.05
C ALA A 285 34.68 5.09 -1.74
N PHE A 286 34.55 4.84 -3.04
CA PHE A 286 33.31 5.11 -3.79
C PHE A 286 32.09 4.47 -3.10
N ARG A 287 30.95 5.17 -3.09
CA ARG A 287 29.71 4.81 -2.36
C ARG A 287 29.95 4.67 -0.86
N THR A 288 30.67 5.62 -0.28
CA THR A 288 30.76 5.79 1.18
C THR A 288 30.55 7.25 1.57
N ALA A 289 30.14 7.47 2.83
CA ALA A 289 29.99 8.78 3.44
C ALA A 289 30.77 8.86 4.75
N SER A 290 31.25 10.05 5.11
CA SER A 290 31.73 10.32 6.47
C SER A 290 30.54 10.46 7.43
N PRO A 291 30.72 10.32 8.75
CA PRO A 291 29.82 10.99 9.69
C PRO A 291 29.89 12.51 9.48
N PHE A 292 28.96 13.26 10.09
CA PHE A 292 29.17 14.70 10.22
C PHE A 292 30.43 14.97 11.06
N ILE A 293 31.31 15.83 10.56
CA ILE A 293 32.59 16.21 11.17
C ILE A 293 32.73 17.73 11.24
N ASP A 294 33.60 18.21 12.12
CA ASP A 294 33.92 19.64 12.24
C ASP A 294 34.89 20.06 11.15
N ALA A 295 34.63 21.22 10.55
CA ALA A 295 35.50 21.85 9.58
C ALA A 295 35.72 23.34 9.95
N PRO A 296 36.90 23.91 9.65
CA PRO A 296 37.14 25.34 9.85
C PRO A 296 36.06 26.20 9.18
N ALA A 297 35.61 27.25 9.86
CA ALA A 297 34.68 28.23 9.30
C ALA A 297 35.24 29.66 9.39
N GLY A 298 34.66 30.57 8.61
CA GLY A 298 35.04 31.99 8.56
C GLY A 298 36.44 32.27 7.99
N VAL A 299 37.17 31.23 7.57
CA VAL A 299 38.51 31.29 6.99
C VAL A 299 38.60 30.35 5.79
N ASP A 300 39.47 30.68 4.85
CA ASP A 300 39.74 29.82 3.71
C ASP A 300 40.49 28.56 4.16
N PHE A 301 40.05 27.40 3.69
CA PHE A 301 40.74 26.13 3.86
C PHE A 301 40.73 25.32 2.56
N ASP A 302 41.77 24.52 2.37
CA ASP A 302 41.93 23.67 1.21
C ASP A 302 41.45 22.24 1.50
N VAL A 303 40.62 21.70 0.62
CA VAL A 303 40.28 20.28 0.53
C VAL A 303 41.01 19.70 -0.67
N VAL A 304 41.89 18.73 -0.42
CA VAL A 304 42.72 18.11 -1.47
C VAL A 304 42.34 16.62 -1.56
N ILE A 305 41.91 16.21 -2.75
CA ILE A 305 41.61 14.82 -3.06
C ILE A 305 42.86 14.20 -3.67
N GLN A 306 43.40 13.19 -3.01
CA GLN A 306 44.62 12.49 -3.40
C GLN A 306 44.30 11.04 -3.85
N PRO A 307 45.18 10.42 -4.67
CA PRO A 307 45.15 8.98 -4.85
C PRO A 307 45.26 8.26 -3.49
N ALA A 308 44.63 7.10 -3.37
CA ALA A 308 44.70 6.26 -2.18
C ALA A 308 46.14 6.01 -1.68
N ASN A 309 46.35 6.04 -0.36
CA ASN A 309 47.65 5.85 0.32
C ASN A 309 48.70 6.95 0.04
N SER A 310 48.23 8.16 -0.24
CA SER A 310 49.05 9.37 -0.32
C SER A 310 49.72 9.72 1.01
N THR A 311 50.86 10.41 0.94
CA THR A 311 51.61 10.89 2.11
C THR A 311 51.76 12.41 2.16
N ASP A 312 51.32 13.12 1.12
CA ASP A 312 51.39 14.58 0.98
C ASP A 312 50.35 15.07 -0.04
N THR A 313 50.27 16.40 -0.22
CA THR A 313 49.27 17.06 -1.07
C THR A 313 49.75 17.42 -2.50
N THR A 314 50.91 16.92 -2.94
CA THR A 314 51.60 17.40 -4.16
C THR A 314 51.00 16.87 -5.47
N ASN A 315 50.46 15.65 -5.48
CA ASN A 315 49.97 14.97 -6.69
C ASN A 315 48.43 14.82 -6.69
N ALA A 316 47.74 15.91 -6.35
CA ALA A 316 46.29 15.91 -6.17
C ALA A 316 45.54 15.50 -7.44
N LEU A 317 44.51 14.67 -7.25
CA LEU A 317 43.47 14.41 -8.25
C LEU A 317 42.60 15.66 -8.44
N ALA A 318 42.28 16.35 -7.34
CA ALA A 318 41.58 17.63 -7.34
C ALA A 318 41.93 18.44 -6.08
N ARG A 319 41.83 19.78 -6.16
CA ARG A 319 42.01 20.71 -5.05
C ARG A 319 40.93 21.79 -5.10
N PHE A 320 40.30 22.04 -3.97
CA PHE A 320 39.27 23.06 -3.81
C PHE A 320 39.59 23.90 -2.58
N THR A 321 39.25 25.19 -2.63
CA THR A 321 39.36 26.11 -1.49
C THR A 321 37.95 26.53 -1.10
N TYR A 322 37.60 26.38 0.17
CA TYR A 322 36.29 26.71 0.72
C TYR A 322 36.41 27.68 1.88
N ASN A 323 35.34 28.45 2.10
CA ASN A 323 35.15 29.29 3.27
C ASN A 323 33.72 29.07 3.75
N LEU A 324 33.57 28.25 4.79
CA LEU A 324 32.25 27.89 5.32
C LEU A 324 31.79 28.94 6.34
N MET A 325 30.47 29.09 6.47
CA MET A 325 29.90 29.97 7.49
C MET A 325 29.92 29.28 8.85
N ASP A 326 30.24 30.04 9.89
CA ASP A 326 30.34 29.53 11.26
C ASP A 326 28.98 29.04 11.78
N GLY A 327 28.96 27.90 12.45
CA GLY A 327 27.75 27.28 13.00
C GLY A 327 26.83 26.59 11.98
N GLU A 328 27.10 26.69 10.68
CA GLU A 328 26.26 26.08 9.63
C GLU A 328 26.58 24.59 9.42
N THR A 329 25.62 23.87 8.83
CA THR A 329 25.74 22.43 8.54
C THR A 329 25.64 22.16 7.04
N TYR A 330 26.55 21.34 6.49
CA TYR A 330 26.69 21.12 5.05
C TYR A 330 26.65 19.64 4.66
N VAL A 331 26.18 19.35 3.44
CA VAL A 331 26.38 18.05 2.76
C VAL A 331 27.21 18.28 1.50
N LEU A 332 28.33 17.58 1.39
CA LEU A 332 29.28 17.68 0.28
C LEU A 332 29.26 16.37 -0.51
N VAL A 333 28.95 16.41 -1.79
CA VAL A 333 28.98 15.22 -2.67
C VAL A 333 30.14 15.35 -3.66
N ALA A 334 31.18 14.55 -3.45
CA ALA A 334 32.32 14.42 -4.36
C ALA A 334 31.93 13.55 -5.55
N ASN A 335 31.84 14.14 -6.75
CA ASN A 335 31.24 13.50 -7.92
C ASN A 335 31.90 13.94 -9.25
N GLY A 336 31.72 13.15 -10.30
CA GLY A 336 32.29 13.42 -11.64
C GLY A 336 33.50 12.55 -11.96
N ILE A 337 34.25 12.93 -13.00
CA ILE A 337 35.33 12.15 -13.61
C ILE A 337 36.67 12.87 -13.44
N VAL A 338 37.64 12.18 -12.86
CA VAL A 338 39.01 12.67 -12.63
C VAL A 338 39.90 12.41 -13.85
N VAL A 339 39.74 11.24 -14.48
CA VAL A 339 40.48 10.81 -15.66
C VAL A 339 39.50 10.66 -16.84
N PRO A 340 39.38 11.66 -17.73
CA PRO A 340 38.35 11.71 -18.78
C PRO A 340 38.34 10.53 -19.77
N THR A 341 39.47 9.83 -19.92
CA THR A 341 39.62 8.78 -20.94
C THR A 341 38.69 7.60 -20.66
N GLY A 342 37.81 7.32 -21.63
CA GLY A 342 36.91 6.16 -21.58
C GLY A 342 35.55 6.41 -20.89
N TYR A 343 35.23 7.68 -20.62
CA TYR A 343 33.92 8.12 -20.11
C TYR A 343 33.20 9.02 -21.12
N ASN A 344 31.87 8.88 -21.20
CA ASN A 344 31.02 9.67 -22.06
C ASN A 344 29.63 9.89 -21.43
N PRO A 345 29.30 11.12 -20.99
CA PRO A 345 30.16 12.30 -20.98
C PRO A 345 31.25 12.22 -19.89
N ALA A 346 32.42 12.80 -20.16
CA ALA A 346 33.49 12.93 -19.20
C ALA A 346 33.35 14.22 -18.37
N THR A 347 32.28 14.29 -17.58
CA THR A 347 31.99 15.46 -16.75
C THR A 347 33.07 15.64 -15.67
N PRO A 348 33.74 16.79 -15.55
CA PRO A 348 34.84 16.97 -14.60
C PRO A 348 34.44 16.70 -13.14
N PHE A 349 35.39 16.18 -12.36
CA PHE A 349 35.25 16.01 -10.92
C PHE A 349 35.05 17.35 -10.22
N ASP A 350 34.08 17.39 -9.31
CA ASP A 350 33.77 18.54 -8.45
C ASP A 350 33.23 18.05 -7.09
N ILE A 351 33.17 18.94 -6.11
CA ILE A 351 32.49 18.71 -4.83
C ILE A 351 31.28 19.64 -4.76
N TYR A 352 30.09 19.04 -4.89
CA TYR A 352 28.82 19.75 -4.87
C TYR A 352 28.40 20.00 -3.43
N VAL A 353 28.15 21.27 -3.08
CA VAL A 353 27.90 21.71 -1.70
C VAL A 353 26.42 22.06 -1.51
N TYR A 354 25.80 21.47 -0.50
CA TYR A 354 24.48 21.85 -0.01
C TYR A 354 24.60 22.48 1.38
N ALA A 355 24.23 23.76 1.51
CA ALA A 355 24.48 24.57 2.71
C ALA A 355 23.44 24.45 3.84
N MET A 356 22.37 23.67 3.64
CA MET A 356 21.30 23.50 4.63
C MET A 356 21.25 22.04 5.12
N GLY A 357 22.40 21.43 5.36
CA GLY A 357 22.52 20.06 5.83
C GLY A 357 21.78 19.85 7.16
N ARG A 358 21.21 18.66 7.35
CA ARG A 358 20.49 18.27 8.57
C ARG A 358 21.11 17.00 9.13
N GLU A 359 21.46 17.00 10.42
CA GLU A 359 21.95 15.80 11.12
C GLU A 359 20.79 14.91 11.63
N ALA A 360 19.58 15.47 11.74
CA ALA A 360 18.35 14.78 12.13
C ALA A 360 17.15 15.40 11.39
N ALA A 361 16.03 14.67 11.30
CA ALA A 361 14.82 15.18 10.67
C ALA A 361 14.26 16.38 11.45
N SER A 362 13.68 17.32 10.72
CA SER A 362 12.96 18.48 11.27
C SER A 362 11.74 18.07 12.12
N ASN A 363 11.12 16.95 11.77
CA ASN A 363 10.05 16.31 12.52
C ASN A 363 10.44 14.88 12.89
N PRO A 364 10.45 14.50 14.19
CA PRO A 364 10.85 13.17 14.64
C PRO A 364 9.87 12.05 14.29
N ALA A 365 8.77 12.34 13.58
CA ALA A 365 7.86 11.35 13.02
C ALA A 365 8.09 11.09 11.51
N ASN A 366 8.95 11.88 10.87
CA ASN A 366 9.25 11.84 9.44
C ASN A 366 10.68 11.34 9.18
N SER A 367 10.93 11.02 7.92
CA SER A 367 12.26 10.85 7.35
C SER A 367 12.52 12.00 6.38
N ASP A 368 13.56 12.79 6.65
CA ASP A 368 13.94 13.92 5.79
C ASP A 368 14.93 13.44 4.72
N VAL A 369 14.61 13.58 3.45
CA VAL A 369 15.39 13.03 2.33
C VAL A 369 15.90 14.14 1.41
N LEU A 370 17.21 14.38 1.40
CA LEU A 370 17.89 15.25 0.44
C LEU A 370 18.22 14.46 -0.83
N VAL A 371 17.74 14.88 -1.99
CA VAL A 371 18.00 14.17 -3.26
C VAL A 371 19.09 14.88 -4.06
N PHE A 372 20.08 14.14 -4.54
CA PHE A 372 21.16 14.63 -5.41
C PHE A 372 21.30 13.79 -6.68
N HIS A 373 21.37 14.45 -7.83
CA HIS A 373 21.61 13.78 -9.10
C HIS A 373 23.10 13.65 -9.42
N GLY A 374 23.68 12.49 -9.12
CA GLY A 374 25.11 12.25 -9.32
C GLY A 374 25.51 11.41 -10.53
N SER A 375 24.59 10.85 -11.32
CA SER A 375 24.96 10.05 -12.50
C SER A 375 25.28 10.93 -13.71
N THR A 376 26.49 10.85 -14.26
CA THR A 376 26.96 11.78 -15.32
C THR A 376 26.31 11.56 -16.68
N ASP A 377 25.84 10.35 -16.96
CA ASP A 377 25.29 9.94 -18.26
C ASP A 377 23.78 9.65 -18.23
N ALA A 378 23.12 9.85 -17.08
CA ALA A 378 21.67 9.87 -16.99
C ALA A 378 21.10 11.23 -17.44
N PRO A 379 19.89 11.28 -18.03
CA PRO A 379 19.23 12.52 -18.43
C PRO A 379 18.79 13.35 -17.21
N THR A 380 18.24 14.55 -17.43
CA THR A 380 17.40 15.20 -16.40
C THR A 380 16.24 14.26 -16.06
N VAL A 381 15.97 14.07 -14.77
CA VAL A 381 14.95 13.12 -14.30
C VAL A 381 13.95 13.73 -13.33
N ASP A 382 12.75 13.16 -13.36
CA ASP A 382 11.74 13.27 -12.33
C ASP A 382 11.82 12.06 -11.39
N VAL A 383 11.52 12.29 -10.11
CA VAL A 383 11.27 11.21 -9.14
C VAL A 383 9.77 11.17 -8.88
N VAL A 384 9.12 10.10 -9.34
CA VAL A 384 7.68 9.89 -9.21
C VAL A 384 7.43 8.75 -8.23
N GLU A 385 6.70 9.02 -7.17
CA GLU A 385 6.25 8.01 -6.22
C GLU A 385 4.99 7.31 -6.77
N THR A 386 5.02 5.98 -6.87
CA THR A 386 3.96 5.17 -7.49
C THR A 386 3.35 4.11 -6.57
N GLY A 387 3.83 3.98 -5.33
CA GLY A 387 3.32 3.02 -4.36
C GLY A 387 2.19 3.59 -3.50
N VAL A 388 2.48 4.64 -2.72
CA VAL A 388 1.51 5.26 -1.79
C VAL A 388 0.70 6.39 -2.44
N GLY A 389 1.05 6.81 -3.65
CA GLY A 389 0.29 7.76 -4.47
C GLY A 389 0.69 9.22 -4.28
N ALA A 390 1.95 9.52 -3.96
CA ALA A 390 2.41 10.90 -3.79
C ALA A 390 2.67 11.63 -5.13
N GLY A 391 2.77 10.90 -6.26
CA GLY A 391 3.01 11.49 -7.58
C GLY A 391 4.45 12.01 -7.72
N THR A 392 4.66 13.04 -8.54
CA THR A 392 6.01 13.63 -8.72
C THR A 392 6.45 14.36 -7.44
N ILE A 393 7.48 13.82 -6.78
CA ILE A 393 8.05 14.38 -5.54
C ILE A 393 9.33 15.20 -5.79
N VAL A 394 10.01 14.95 -6.92
CA VAL A 394 11.10 15.79 -7.43
C VAL A 394 10.88 15.96 -8.92
N ASP A 395 10.89 17.21 -9.38
CA ASP A 395 10.63 17.58 -10.78
C ASP A 395 11.90 18.16 -11.42
N ASN A 396 12.25 17.64 -12.60
CA ASN A 396 13.31 18.14 -13.47
C ASN A 396 14.70 18.28 -12.79
N LEU A 397 15.14 17.28 -12.03
CA LEU A 397 16.43 17.30 -11.37
C LEU A 397 17.54 16.97 -12.37
N SER A 398 18.37 17.97 -12.71
CA SER A 398 19.55 17.79 -13.56
C SER A 398 20.79 17.37 -12.76
N TYR A 399 21.75 16.74 -13.44
CA TYR A 399 23.07 16.40 -12.89
C TYR A 399 23.71 17.55 -12.09
N GLY A 400 24.24 17.22 -10.91
CA GLY A 400 24.94 18.17 -10.04
C GLY A 400 24.03 19.00 -9.15
N ASN A 401 22.70 18.91 -9.30
CA ASN A 401 21.75 19.66 -8.50
C ASN A 401 21.19 18.85 -7.32
N PHE A 402 20.76 19.57 -6.29
CA PHE A 402 19.98 19.05 -5.16
C PHE A 402 18.51 19.49 -5.29
N ALA A 403 17.58 18.62 -4.88
CA ALA A 403 16.15 18.94 -4.81
C ALA A 403 15.71 19.61 -3.48
N GLY A 404 16.65 19.80 -2.55
CA GLY A 404 16.34 20.13 -1.16
C GLY A 404 15.86 18.91 -0.36
N TYR A 405 15.54 19.11 0.92
CA TYR A 405 14.99 18.06 1.78
C TYR A 405 13.49 17.87 1.55
N LEU A 406 13.09 16.64 1.27
CA LEU A 406 11.71 16.17 1.29
C LEU A 406 11.39 15.64 2.70
N GLU A 407 10.37 16.18 3.34
CA GLU A 407 9.93 15.73 4.68
C GLU A 407 8.84 14.67 4.52
N LEU A 408 9.25 13.41 4.39
CA LEU A 408 8.36 12.31 4.07
C LEU A 408 7.87 11.61 5.34
N PRO A 409 6.60 11.18 5.43
CA PRO A 409 6.20 10.14 6.37
C PRO A 409 7.15 8.94 6.28
N THR A 410 7.52 8.35 7.41
CA THR A 410 8.39 7.16 7.40
C THR A 410 7.58 5.93 7.01
N ASP A 411 7.45 5.71 5.70
CA ASP A 411 6.77 4.58 5.05
C ASP A 411 7.70 3.92 4.02
N ASP A 412 7.31 2.77 3.48
CA ASP A 412 8.01 2.11 2.37
C ASP A 412 7.43 2.57 1.01
N TYR A 413 8.27 3.20 0.18
CA TYR A 413 7.86 3.83 -1.08
C TYR A 413 8.32 3.05 -2.30
N VAL A 414 7.65 3.28 -3.44
CA VAL A 414 8.13 2.86 -4.76
C VAL A 414 8.38 4.10 -5.62
N LEU A 415 9.61 4.27 -6.09
CA LEU A 415 10.08 5.42 -6.84
C LEU A 415 10.32 5.03 -8.30
N ALA A 416 9.58 5.63 -9.22
CA ALA A 416 9.88 5.62 -10.64
C ALA A 416 10.76 6.83 -11.00
N ILE A 417 11.93 6.54 -11.56
CA ILE A 417 12.82 7.56 -12.12
C ILE A 417 12.46 7.73 -13.58
N ARG A 418 11.93 8.88 -13.96
CA ARG A 418 11.48 9.16 -15.34
C ARG A 418 12.33 10.27 -15.94
N ASP A 419 12.42 10.31 -17.26
CA ASP A 419 13.00 11.46 -17.94
C ASP A 419 12.16 12.73 -17.75
N GLU A 420 12.71 13.91 -18.04
CA GLU A 420 12.02 15.21 -17.93
C GLU A 420 10.70 15.33 -18.73
N THR A 421 10.45 14.42 -19.67
CA THR A 421 9.20 14.37 -20.43
C THR A 421 8.11 13.57 -19.71
N GLY A 422 8.49 12.79 -18.69
CA GLY A 422 7.66 11.84 -17.98
C GLY A 422 7.27 10.61 -18.80
N THR A 423 7.82 10.44 -20.02
CA THR A 423 7.43 9.37 -20.95
C THR A 423 8.31 8.14 -20.86
N VAL A 424 9.57 8.30 -20.46
CA VAL A 424 10.54 7.19 -20.36
C VAL A 424 10.87 6.94 -18.89
N THR A 425 10.55 5.75 -18.40
CA THR A 425 11.02 5.30 -17.09
C THR A 425 12.44 4.75 -17.23
N VAL A 426 13.41 5.42 -16.60
CA VAL A 426 14.83 5.04 -16.56
C VAL A 426 15.01 3.78 -15.71
N ALA A 427 14.42 3.77 -14.51
CA ALA A 427 14.44 2.65 -13.57
C ALA A 427 13.39 2.86 -12.48
N MET A 428 13.04 1.80 -11.76
CA MET A 428 12.20 1.88 -10.56
C MET A 428 12.94 1.29 -9.36
N TYR A 429 12.73 1.87 -8.18
CA TYR A 429 13.39 1.46 -6.94
C TYR A 429 12.39 1.40 -5.78
N GLN A 430 12.63 0.51 -4.83
CA GLN A 430 12.01 0.57 -3.52
C GLN A 430 12.81 1.52 -2.63
N ALA A 431 12.13 2.39 -1.90
CA ALA A 431 12.71 3.21 -0.83
C ALA A 431 12.09 2.80 0.51
N PRO A 432 12.61 1.72 1.14
CA PRO A 432 12.00 1.08 2.30
C PRO A 432 12.35 1.82 3.61
N LEU A 433 11.86 3.05 3.79
CA LEU A 433 12.26 3.90 4.93
C LEU A 433 11.75 3.35 6.27
N GLU A 434 10.55 2.78 6.30
CA GLU A 434 9.98 2.15 7.50
C GLU A 434 10.72 0.85 7.82
N THR A 435 10.89 -0.02 6.83
CA THR A 435 11.61 -1.30 6.99
C THR A 435 13.06 -1.08 7.44
N LEU A 436 13.70 0.03 7.05
CA LEU A 436 15.04 0.41 7.52
C LEU A 436 15.04 1.16 8.87
N GLY A 437 13.88 1.49 9.43
CA GLY A 437 13.75 2.15 10.73
C GLY A 437 14.25 3.60 10.75
N LEU A 438 14.09 4.34 9.65
CA LEU A 438 14.67 5.67 9.44
C LEU A 438 13.83 6.82 10.00
N ASN A 439 12.99 6.54 11.00
CA ASN A 439 12.15 7.56 11.64
C ASN A 439 13.01 8.58 12.41
N GLY A 440 12.79 9.86 12.16
CA GLY A 440 13.56 10.97 12.73
C GLY A 440 14.93 11.18 12.07
N ALA A 441 15.29 10.40 11.04
CA ALA A 441 16.56 10.55 10.33
C ALA A 441 16.47 11.59 9.20
N ALA A 442 17.53 12.38 9.03
CA ALA A 442 17.76 13.16 7.82
C ALA A 442 18.87 12.51 6.99
N MET A 443 18.65 12.21 5.72
CA MET A 443 19.58 11.44 4.89
C MET A 443 19.73 12.05 3.51
N ALA A 444 20.77 11.69 2.78
CA ALA A 444 20.92 12.06 1.37
C ALA A 444 20.77 10.83 0.46
N VAL A 445 19.92 10.92 -0.56
CA VAL A 445 19.80 9.93 -1.64
C VAL A 445 20.56 10.46 -2.84
N VAL A 446 21.57 9.72 -3.29
CA VAL A 446 22.40 10.08 -4.44
C VAL A 446 22.14 9.10 -5.59
N ALA A 447 21.91 9.63 -6.80
CA ALA A 447 22.03 8.85 -8.02
C ALA A 447 23.52 8.55 -8.28
N SER A 448 23.90 7.27 -8.34
CA SER A 448 25.29 6.81 -8.34
C SER A 448 25.58 5.86 -9.49
N GLY A 449 26.75 5.96 -10.11
CA GLY A 449 27.15 5.10 -11.23
C GLY A 449 26.65 5.59 -12.58
N PHE A 450 26.73 4.71 -13.58
CA PHE A 450 26.48 5.03 -14.99
C PHE A 450 25.24 4.32 -15.54
N LEU A 451 24.38 5.06 -16.24
CA LEU A 451 23.22 4.51 -16.95
C LEU A 451 23.63 3.62 -18.11
N ASN A 452 24.75 3.94 -18.78
CA ASN A 452 25.36 3.13 -19.82
C ASN A 452 26.83 2.81 -19.49
N PRO A 453 27.09 1.74 -18.70
CA PRO A 453 28.45 1.34 -18.35
C PRO A 453 29.36 1.04 -19.56
N ALA A 454 28.81 0.56 -20.67
CA ALA A 454 29.60 0.14 -21.83
C ALA A 454 30.38 1.30 -22.50
N VAL A 455 29.93 2.54 -22.33
CA VAL A 455 30.62 3.75 -22.80
C VAL A 455 31.33 4.52 -21.68
N ASN A 456 31.35 3.96 -20.47
CA ASN A 456 31.92 4.53 -19.25
C ASN A 456 32.86 3.53 -18.55
N ASN A 457 33.87 3.04 -19.29
CA ASN A 457 34.88 2.08 -18.83
C ASN A 457 34.35 0.77 -18.21
N ASN A 458 33.10 0.36 -18.50
CA ASN A 458 32.41 -0.73 -17.79
C ASN A 458 32.37 -0.51 -16.27
N GLY A 459 32.24 0.75 -15.84
CA GLY A 459 32.14 1.13 -14.45
C GLY A 459 30.84 0.66 -13.77
N PRO A 460 30.64 0.99 -12.48
CA PRO A 460 29.45 0.63 -11.73
C PRO A 460 28.16 1.11 -12.40
N ALA A 461 27.15 0.25 -12.47
CA ALA A 461 25.84 0.59 -13.02
C ALA A 461 25.09 1.61 -12.14
N PHE A 462 24.19 2.34 -12.80
CA PHE A 462 23.26 3.28 -12.18
C PHE A 462 22.44 2.64 -11.05
N GLY A 463 22.34 3.35 -9.93
CA GLY A 463 21.49 3.01 -8.79
C GLY A 463 21.25 4.21 -7.90
N LEU A 464 20.28 4.09 -6.98
CA LEU A 464 20.04 5.08 -5.92
C LEU A 464 20.65 4.59 -4.61
N PHE A 465 21.39 5.45 -3.93
CA PHE A 465 22.14 5.11 -2.74
C PHE A 465 21.88 6.10 -1.61
N VAL A 466 21.69 5.61 -0.39
CA VAL A 466 21.37 6.41 0.79
C VAL A 466 22.61 6.62 1.65
N ALA A 467 22.96 7.88 1.91
CA ALA A 467 23.93 8.31 2.91
C ALA A 467 23.22 8.62 4.22
N LEU A 468 23.54 7.84 5.26
CA LEU A 468 23.04 8.08 6.62
C LEU A 468 23.94 9.10 7.34
N PRO A 469 23.42 9.92 8.28
CA PRO A 469 24.21 10.89 9.06
C PRO A 469 25.41 10.31 9.80
N ALA A 470 25.32 9.04 10.20
CA ALA A 470 26.38 8.33 10.89
C ALA A 470 27.58 7.99 9.97
N GLY A 471 27.43 8.14 8.65
CA GLY A 471 28.42 7.73 7.66
C GLY A 471 28.47 6.22 7.43
N GLY A 472 29.52 5.79 6.73
CA GLY A 472 29.75 4.39 6.34
C GLY A 472 29.47 4.13 4.87
N ALA A 473 29.31 2.85 4.50
CA ALA A 473 28.89 2.48 3.15
C ALA A 473 27.47 2.97 2.88
N LEU A 474 27.22 3.47 1.68
CA LEU A 474 25.87 3.88 1.29
C LEU A 474 24.95 2.65 1.17
N VAL A 475 23.68 2.82 1.53
CA VAL A 475 22.67 1.77 1.41
C VAL A 475 22.07 1.81 0.00
N GLU A 476 22.24 0.74 -0.77
CA GLU A 476 21.62 0.62 -2.10
C GLU A 476 20.12 0.42 -1.99
N LEU A 477 19.35 1.22 -2.72
CA LEU A 477 17.92 1.01 -2.85
C LEU A 477 17.63 -0.16 -3.80
N PRO A 478 16.79 -1.14 -3.41
CA PRO A 478 16.46 -2.28 -4.27
C PRO A 478 15.78 -1.84 -5.57
N VAL A 479 16.14 -2.46 -6.70
CA VAL A 479 15.40 -2.27 -7.95
C VAL A 479 14.00 -2.87 -7.81
N TYR A 480 12.99 -2.11 -8.20
CA TYR A 480 11.61 -2.55 -8.26
C TYR A 480 11.26 -2.98 -9.69
N THR A 481 10.71 -4.17 -9.85
CA THR A 481 10.19 -4.64 -11.15
C THR A 481 8.69 -4.83 -11.00
N PRO A 482 7.86 -3.99 -11.63
CA PRO A 482 6.41 -4.11 -11.53
C PRO A 482 5.93 -5.46 -12.08
N MET A 483 5.07 -6.13 -11.33
CA MET A 483 4.55 -7.46 -11.66
C MET A 483 3.05 -7.54 -11.37
N ALA A 484 2.32 -8.24 -12.24
CA ALA A 484 0.93 -8.63 -12.05
C ALA A 484 0.85 -10.15 -11.88
N ARG A 485 -0.24 -10.62 -11.27
CA ARG A 485 -0.56 -12.05 -11.15
C ARG A 485 -1.58 -12.42 -12.20
N LEU A 486 -1.40 -13.52 -12.93
CA LEU A 486 -2.42 -13.99 -13.87
C LEU A 486 -2.55 -15.51 -13.95
N GLN A 487 -3.76 -15.99 -14.21
CA GLN A 487 -4.04 -17.36 -14.61
C GLN A 487 -4.52 -17.38 -16.06
N VAL A 488 -3.96 -18.26 -16.89
CA VAL A 488 -4.41 -18.48 -18.27
C VAL A 488 -5.22 -19.76 -18.33
N ILE A 489 -6.39 -19.72 -18.99
CA ILE A 489 -7.29 -20.85 -19.22
C ILE A 489 -7.41 -21.04 -20.73
N HIS A 490 -7.08 -22.25 -21.21
CA HIS A 490 -7.27 -22.60 -22.61
C HIS A 490 -8.63 -23.24 -22.85
N ASN A 491 -9.54 -22.47 -23.43
CA ASN A 491 -10.91 -22.88 -23.73
C ASN A 491 -11.23 -22.90 -25.23
N SER A 492 -10.26 -22.64 -26.11
CA SER A 492 -10.50 -22.74 -27.56
C SER A 492 -10.63 -24.20 -27.97
N ALA A 493 -11.85 -24.59 -28.35
CA ALA A 493 -12.18 -25.94 -28.81
C ALA A 493 -11.82 -26.20 -30.29
N ASP A 494 -11.07 -25.29 -30.92
CA ASP A 494 -10.59 -25.48 -32.28
C ASP A 494 -9.52 -26.58 -32.33
N ALA A 495 -9.72 -27.57 -33.19
CA ALA A 495 -8.75 -28.64 -33.44
C ALA A 495 -7.35 -28.12 -33.81
N ALA A 496 -7.24 -26.97 -34.49
CA ALA A 496 -5.96 -26.36 -34.82
C ALA A 496 -5.22 -25.80 -33.59
N ALA A 497 -5.95 -25.54 -32.50
CA ALA A 497 -5.44 -25.06 -31.22
C ALA A 497 -5.56 -26.13 -30.11
N ALA A 498 -5.73 -27.41 -30.44
CA ALA A 498 -5.89 -28.47 -29.44
C ALA A 498 -4.74 -28.52 -28.43
N GLN A 499 -3.53 -28.18 -28.88
CA GLN A 499 -2.37 -27.82 -28.07
C GLN A 499 -1.69 -26.61 -28.70
N VAL A 500 -1.26 -25.66 -27.88
CA VAL A 500 -0.55 -24.45 -28.30
C VAL A 500 0.63 -24.17 -27.38
N ASP A 501 1.63 -23.48 -27.90
CA ASP A 501 2.66 -22.90 -27.05
C ASP A 501 2.31 -21.44 -26.76
N VAL A 502 2.48 -21.00 -25.52
CA VAL A 502 2.27 -19.61 -25.10
C VAL A 502 3.63 -18.97 -24.86
N TRP A 503 3.93 -17.90 -25.60
CA TRP A 503 5.16 -17.13 -25.46
C TRP A 503 4.88 -15.74 -24.89
N LEU A 504 5.75 -15.27 -24.00
CA LEU A 504 5.75 -13.95 -23.39
C LEU A 504 7.03 -13.22 -23.79
N ASN A 505 6.94 -12.12 -24.55
CA ASN A 505 8.10 -11.35 -25.04
C ASN A 505 9.20 -12.25 -25.65
N ASP A 506 8.81 -13.14 -26.57
CA ASP A 506 9.69 -14.11 -27.23
C ASP A 506 10.37 -15.13 -26.28
N GLN A 507 9.87 -15.30 -25.06
CA GLN A 507 10.22 -16.41 -24.16
C GLN A 507 9.07 -17.41 -24.04
N LEU A 508 9.34 -18.70 -24.20
CA LEU A 508 8.35 -19.76 -24.04
C LEU A 508 7.90 -19.84 -22.58
N LEU A 509 6.62 -19.57 -22.33
CA LEU A 509 6.01 -19.53 -21.01
C LEU A 509 5.28 -20.84 -20.67
N LEU A 510 4.44 -21.33 -21.58
CA LEU A 510 3.71 -22.60 -21.44
C LEU A 510 3.93 -23.44 -22.69
N ASP A 511 4.51 -24.63 -22.52
CA ASP A 511 4.80 -25.58 -23.60
C ASP A 511 3.65 -26.58 -23.78
N ASN A 512 3.21 -26.78 -25.03
CA ASN A 512 2.15 -27.71 -25.41
C ASN A 512 0.89 -27.59 -24.53
N PHE A 513 0.50 -26.36 -24.20
CA PHE A 513 -0.65 -26.02 -23.37
C PHE A 513 -1.94 -26.53 -24.04
N ALA A 514 -2.60 -27.48 -23.40
CA ALA A 514 -3.69 -28.23 -24.01
C ALA A 514 -5.07 -27.57 -23.80
N PHE A 515 -5.99 -27.77 -24.74
CA PHE A 515 -7.39 -27.42 -24.55
C PHE A 515 -7.95 -28.03 -23.25
N ARG A 516 -8.78 -27.27 -22.52
CA ARG A 516 -9.29 -27.59 -21.18
C ARG A 516 -8.17 -27.80 -20.16
N THR A 517 -7.20 -26.90 -20.17
CA THR A 517 -6.23 -26.76 -19.08
C THR A 517 -6.07 -25.30 -18.67
N ALA A 518 -5.60 -25.09 -17.45
CA ALA A 518 -5.26 -23.78 -16.90
C ALA A 518 -3.82 -23.78 -16.37
N SER A 519 -3.14 -22.64 -16.41
CA SER A 519 -1.91 -22.43 -15.65
C SER A 519 -2.23 -22.27 -14.16
N PRO A 520 -1.27 -22.48 -13.25
CA PRO A 520 -1.35 -21.80 -11.95
C PRO A 520 -1.33 -20.28 -12.15
N PHE A 521 -1.64 -19.51 -11.10
CA PHE A 521 -1.31 -18.09 -11.13
C PHE A 521 0.21 -17.91 -11.24
N ILE A 522 0.64 -17.08 -12.18
CA ILE A 522 2.04 -16.79 -12.51
C ILE A 522 2.28 -15.28 -12.54
N ASP A 523 3.55 -14.88 -12.38
CA ASP A 523 3.94 -13.48 -12.49
C ASP A 523 4.06 -13.09 -13.97
N ALA A 524 3.54 -11.90 -14.28
CA ALA A 524 3.66 -11.28 -15.58
C ALA A 524 4.15 -9.84 -15.44
N PRO A 525 4.90 -9.31 -16.42
CA PRO A 525 5.30 -7.90 -16.43
C PRO A 525 4.09 -6.98 -16.28
N ALA A 526 4.23 -5.92 -15.47
CA ALA A 526 3.22 -4.89 -15.31
C ALA A 526 3.79 -3.49 -15.59
N GLY A 527 2.90 -2.53 -15.84
CA GLY A 527 3.26 -1.13 -16.14
C GLY A 527 3.99 -0.92 -17.47
N VAL A 528 4.22 -1.99 -18.24
CA VAL A 528 4.90 -1.98 -19.53
C VAL A 528 4.16 -2.86 -20.51
N ASP A 529 4.26 -2.52 -21.80
CA ASP A 529 3.70 -3.34 -22.87
C ASP A 529 4.49 -4.65 -23.00
N PHE A 530 3.78 -5.77 -23.08
CA PHE A 530 4.36 -7.07 -23.41
C PHE A 530 3.49 -7.84 -24.40
N ASP A 531 4.14 -8.66 -25.21
CA ASP A 531 3.47 -9.50 -26.20
C ASP A 531 3.19 -10.90 -25.64
N VAL A 532 1.95 -11.35 -25.82
CA VAL A 532 1.53 -12.76 -25.67
C VAL A 532 1.31 -13.34 -27.05
N VAL A 533 2.11 -14.34 -27.41
CA VAL A 533 2.06 -14.99 -28.72
C VAL A 533 1.61 -16.43 -28.55
N ILE A 534 0.52 -16.79 -29.24
CA ILE A 534 -0.01 -18.16 -29.29
C ILE A 534 0.55 -18.83 -30.53
N GLN A 535 1.27 -19.92 -30.34
CA GLN A 535 1.94 -20.67 -31.39
C GLN A 535 1.37 -22.08 -31.54
N PRO A 536 1.51 -22.73 -32.71
CA PRO A 536 1.29 -24.16 -32.83
C PRO A 536 2.19 -24.92 -31.85
N ALA A 537 1.70 -26.06 -31.35
CA ALA A 537 2.46 -26.97 -30.49
C ALA A 537 3.88 -27.28 -31.01
N ASN A 538 4.86 -27.33 -30.11
CA ASN A 538 6.29 -27.60 -30.38
C ASN A 538 6.99 -26.53 -31.25
N SER A 539 6.53 -25.29 -31.17
CA SER A 539 7.19 -24.12 -31.75
C SER A 539 8.56 -23.85 -31.12
N THR A 540 9.43 -23.17 -31.86
CA THR A 540 10.78 -22.78 -31.40
C THR A 540 11.05 -21.28 -31.48
N ASP A 541 10.09 -20.50 -32.01
CA ASP A 541 10.15 -19.05 -32.19
C ASP A 541 8.73 -18.47 -32.25
N THR A 542 8.59 -17.14 -32.44
CA THR A 542 7.31 -16.40 -32.48
C THR A 542 6.84 -16.00 -33.90
N THR A 543 7.45 -16.54 -34.96
CA THR A 543 7.27 -16.06 -36.35
C THR A 543 5.94 -16.48 -36.98
N ASN A 544 5.49 -17.71 -36.75
CA ASN A 544 4.30 -18.30 -37.37
C ASN A 544 3.08 -18.36 -36.43
N ALA A 545 2.87 -17.29 -35.66
CA ALA A 545 1.84 -17.21 -34.63
C ALA A 545 0.43 -17.52 -35.15
N LEU A 546 -0.31 -18.31 -34.36
CA LEU A 546 -1.75 -18.48 -34.51
C LEU A 546 -2.49 -17.18 -34.13
N ALA A 547 -2.02 -16.51 -33.08
CA ALA A 547 -2.51 -15.20 -32.64
C ALA A 547 -1.41 -14.44 -31.87
N ARG A 548 -1.48 -13.11 -31.87
CA ARG A 548 -0.59 -12.22 -31.11
C ARG A 548 -1.41 -11.12 -30.48
N PHE A 549 -1.16 -10.86 -29.20
CA PHE A 549 -1.77 -9.80 -28.42
C PHE A 549 -0.71 -9.02 -27.68
N THR A 550 -0.93 -7.72 -27.49
CA THR A 550 -0.07 -6.85 -26.68
C THR A 550 -0.90 -6.37 -25.50
N TYR A 551 -0.37 -6.54 -24.29
CA TYR A 551 -1.01 -6.16 -23.04
C TYR A 551 -0.13 -5.23 -22.21
N ASN A 552 -0.78 -4.40 -21.40
CA ASN A 552 -0.15 -3.62 -20.34
C ASN A 552 -0.99 -3.81 -19.08
N LEU A 553 -0.49 -4.63 -18.16
CA LEU A 553 -1.19 -4.96 -16.93
C LEU A 553 -0.85 -3.94 -15.85
N MET A 554 -1.78 -3.69 -14.93
CA MET A 554 -1.52 -2.84 -13.78
C MET A 554 -0.69 -3.61 -12.74
N ASP A 555 0.23 -2.90 -12.10
CA ASP A 555 1.12 -3.47 -11.08
C ASP A 555 0.35 -3.92 -9.84
N GLY A 556 0.72 -5.08 -9.28
CA GLY A 556 0.07 -5.69 -8.12
C GLY A 556 -1.33 -6.28 -8.35
N GLU A 557 -1.94 -6.09 -9.53
CA GLU A 557 -3.27 -6.60 -9.84
C GLU A 557 -3.27 -8.09 -10.22
N THR A 558 -4.43 -8.74 -10.06
CA THR A 558 -4.62 -10.17 -10.37
C THR A 558 -5.63 -10.35 -11.51
N TYR A 559 -5.30 -11.19 -12.49
CA TYR A 559 -6.07 -11.37 -13.72
C TYR A 559 -6.44 -12.83 -14.00
N VAL A 560 -7.59 -13.05 -14.65
CA VAL A 560 -7.94 -14.34 -15.28
C VAL A 560 -8.08 -14.12 -16.78
N LEU A 561 -7.30 -14.86 -17.57
CA LEU A 561 -7.27 -14.78 -19.03
C LEU A 561 -7.85 -16.06 -19.62
N VAL A 562 -8.91 -15.96 -20.42
CA VAL A 562 -9.52 -17.11 -21.09
C VAL A 562 -9.25 -17.03 -22.58
N ALA A 563 -8.34 -17.88 -23.07
CA ALA A 563 -8.07 -18.05 -24.49
C ALA A 563 -9.20 -18.85 -25.14
N ASN A 564 -9.95 -18.24 -26.04
CA ASN A 564 -11.20 -18.82 -26.56
C ASN A 564 -11.48 -18.41 -28.02
N GLY A 565 -12.37 -19.12 -28.70
CA GLY A 565 -12.72 -18.86 -30.10
C GLY A 565 -12.00 -19.78 -31.09
N ILE A 566 -12.06 -19.44 -32.37
CA ILE A 566 -11.62 -20.27 -33.51
C ILE A 566 -10.45 -19.60 -34.22
N VAL A 567 -9.34 -20.33 -34.36
CA VAL A 567 -8.12 -19.89 -35.02
C VAL A 567 -8.22 -20.17 -36.54
N VAL A 568 -8.75 -21.33 -36.92
CA VAL A 568 -8.94 -21.76 -38.30
C VAL A 568 -10.44 -21.87 -38.59
N PRO A 569 -11.07 -20.87 -39.25
CA PRO A 569 -12.53 -20.76 -39.32
C PRO A 569 -13.22 -21.85 -40.17
N THR A 570 -12.46 -22.65 -40.94
CA THR A 570 -13.04 -23.66 -41.83
C THR A 570 -13.72 -24.79 -41.05
N GLY A 571 -15.01 -24.97 -41.27
CA GLY A 571 -15.78 -26.07 -40.68
C GLY A 571 -16.37 -25.79 -39.29
N TYR A 572 -16.37 -24.52 -38.87
CA TYR A 572 -17.03 -24.04 -37.65
C TYR A 572 -18.20 -23.11 -37.98
N ASN A 573 -19.28 -23.21 -37.22
CA ASN A 573 -20.47 -22.36 -37.35
C ASN A 573 -21.10 -22.09 -35.96
N PRO A 574 -21.00 -20.85 -35.44
CA PRO A 574 -20.29 -19.72 -36.01
C PRO A 574 -18.76 -19.87 -35.87
N ALA A 575 -18.02 -19.34 -36.85
CA ALA A 575 -16.56 -19.28 -36.81
C ALA A 575 -16.08 -18.02 -36.07
N THR A 576 -16.37 -17.93 -34.77
CA THR A 576 -16.02 -16.76 -33.95
C THR A 576 -14.50 -16.65 -33.80
N PRO A 577 -13.87 -15.51 -34.12
CA PRO A 577 -12.41 -15.37 -34.07
C PRO A 577 -11.80 -15.67 -32.69
N PHE A 578 -10.59 -16.20 -32.69
CA PHE A 578 -9.80 -16.43 -31.47
C PHE A 578 -9.44 -15.10 -30.80
N ASP A 579 -9.63 -15.05 -29.47
CA ASP A 579 -9.27 -13.92 -28.61
C ASP A 579 -8.85 -14.42 -27.21
N ILE A 580 -8.23 -13.56 -26.42
CA ILE A 580 -7.97 -13.79 -25.00
C ILE A 580 -8.84 -12.81 -24.20
N TYR A 581 -9.86 -13.36 -23.55
CA TYR A 581 -10.78 -12.58 -22.74
C TYR A 581 -10.18 -12.33 -21.36
N VAL A 582 -10.03 -11.05 -20.98
CA VAL A 582 -9.35 -10.63 -19.76
C VAL A 582 -10.37 -10.23 -18.68
N TYR A 583 -10.25 -10.82 -17.49
CA TYR A 583 -10.95 -10.38 -16.29
C TYR A 583 -9.95 -9.80 -15.28
N ALA A 584 -10.08 -8.50 -15.00
CA ALA A 584 -9.10 -7.72 -14.23
C ALA A 584 -9.24 -7.81 -12.69
N MET A 585 -10.27 -8.49 -12.18
CA MET A 585 -10.50 -8.64 -10.74
C MET A 585 -10.30 -10.09 -10.30
N GLY A 586 -9.27 -10.75 -10.82
CA GLY A 586 -8.93 -12.14 -10.51
C GLY A 586 -8.71 -12.34 -9.01
N ARG A 587 -8.96 -13.55 -8.52
CA ARG A 587 -8.82 -13.92 -7.11
C ARG A 587 -8.09 -15.25 -7.03
N GLU A 588 -7.04 -15.32 -6.23
CA GLU A 588 -6.35 -16.60 -5.96
C GLU A 588 -7.03 -17.39 -4.82
N THR A 589 -7.81 -16.72 -3.98
CA THR A 589 -8.58 -17.30 -2.86
C THR A 589 -9.94 -16.62 -2.72
N ALA A 590 -10.90 -17.29 -2.10
CA ALA A 590 -12.22 -16.71 -1.85
C ALA A 590 -12.12 -15.53 -0.87
N THR A 591 -12.97 -14.54 -1.06
CA THR A 591 -13.12 -13.39 -0.14
C THR A 591 -13.57 -13.80 1.25
N ASN A 592 -14.29 -14.92 1.36
CA ASN A 592 -14.69 -15.53 2.62
C ASN A 592 -14.20 -17.00 2.66
N SER A 593 -13.42 -17.33 3.68
CA SER A 593 -12.83 -18.66 3.84
C SER A 593 -13.82 -19.81 4.07
N SER A 594 -15.10 -19.49 4.33
CA SER A 594 -16.19 -20.48 4.49
C SER A 594 -17.04 -20.67 3.23
N ASN A 595 -16.76 -19.91 2.17
CA ASN A 595 -17.48 -19.91 0.92
C ASN A 595 -16.54 -20.28 -0.24
N SER A 596 -17.13 -20.51 -1.41
CA SER A 596 -16.43 -20.66 -2.67
C SER A 596 -16.77 -19.48 -3.58
N ASP A 597 -15.74 -18.82 -4.12
CA ASP A 597 -15.92 -17.74 -5.09
C ASP A 597 -15.86 -18.31 -6.51
N VAL A 598 -16.91 -18.08 -7.31
CA VAL A 598 -17.06 -18.67 -8.65
C VAL A 598 -17.17 -17.60 -9.72
N LEU A 599 -16.13 -17.40 -10.52
CA LEU A 599 -16.14 -16.57 -11.72
C LEU A 599 -16.76 -17.37 -12.88
N VAL A 600 -17.81 -16.85 -13.52
CA VAL A 600 -18.48 -17.55 -14.63
C VAL A 600 -18.14 -16.89 -15.97
N PHE A 601 -17.71 -17.68 -16.95
CA PHE A 601 -17.41 -17.24 -18.31
C PHE A 601 -18.13 -18.07 -19.37
N HIS A 602 -18.78 -17.40 -20.32
CA HIS A 602 -19.44 -18.06 -21.43
C HIS A 602 -18.49 -18.24 -22.62
N GLY A 603 -17.90 -19.44 -22.73
CA GLY A 603 -16.93 -19.73 -23.78
C GLY A 603 -17.42 -20.53 -25.00
N SER A 604 -18.63 -21.06 -25.01
CA SER A 604 -19.13 -21.85 -26.16
C SER A 604 -19.61 -20.97 -27.31
N THR A 605 -19.04 -21.11 -28.51
CA THR A 605 -19.29 -20.20 -29.64
C THR A 605 -20.66 -20.36 -30.29
N ASP A 606 -21.28 -21.54 -30.18
CA ASP A 606 -22.54 -21.90 -30.84
C ASP A 606 -23.70 -22.12 -29.85
N ALA A 607 -23.48 -21.88 -28.55
CA ALA A 607 -24.54 -21.83 -27.55
C ALA A 607 -25.25 -20.45 -27.57
N PRO A 608 -26.56 -20.39 -27.25
CA PRO A 608 -27.31 -19.14 -27.15
C PRO A 608 -26.86 -18.31 -25.95
N VAL A 609 -27.42 -17.11 -25.77
CA VAL A 609 -27.38 -16.42 -24.47
C VAL A 609 -28.06 -17.31 -23.44
N VAL A 610 -27.43 -17.49 -22.27
CA VAL A 610 -27.93 -18.42 -21.24
C VAL A 610 -28.10 -17.80 -19.86
N ASP A 611 -29.08 -18.33 -19.15
CA ASP A 611 -29.24 -18.21 -17.71
C ASP A 611 -28.63 -19.42 -17.01
N VAL A 612 -28.06 -19.20 -15.82
CA VAL A 612 -27.67 -20.27 -14.89
C VAL A 612 -28.65 -20.25 -13.73
N VAL A 613 -29.50 -21.28 -13.66
CA VAL A 613 -30.53 -21.43 -12.64
C VAL A 613 -30.14 -22.57 -11.70
N GLU A 614 -29.98 -22.26 -10.42
CA GLU A 614 -29.79 -23.23 -9.36
C GLU A 614 -31.13 -23.86 -8.97
N THR A 615 -31.18 -25.19 -8.97
CA THR A 615 -32.42 -25.99 -8.81
C THR A 615 -32.36 -27.02 -7.68
N GLY A 616 -31.19 -27.22 -7.07
CA GLY A 616 -30.98 -28.19 -5.99
C GLY A 616 -31.25 -27.61 -4.61
N VAL A 617 -30.58 -26.51 -4.25
CA VAL A 617 -30.68 -25.87 -2.93
C VAL A 617 -31.63 -24.67 -2.89
N GLY A 618 -32.16 -24.26 -4.04
CA GLY A 618 -33.22 -23.26 -4.17
C GLY A 618 -32.73 -21.81 -4.34
N ALA A 619 -31.56 -21.59 -4.93
CA ALA A 619 -31.03 -20.23 -5.15
C ALA A 619 -31.63 -19.51 -6.37
N GLY A 620 -32.33 -20.21 -7.26
CA GLY A 620 -32.96 -19.62 -8.45
C GLY A 620 -31.93 -19.17 -9.48
N THR A 621 -32.24 -18.15 -10.28
CA THR A 621 -31.29 -17.61 -11.29
C THR A 621 -30.10 -16.93 -10.60
N ILE A 622 -28.92 -17.53 -10.72
CA ILE A 622 -27.67 -17.02 -10.14
C ILE A 622 -26.80 -16.27 -11.16
N VAL A 623 -27.02 -16.52 -12.45
CA VAL A 623 -26.48 -15.72 -13.56
C VAL A 623 -27.59 -15.52 -14.58
N ASP A 624 -27.83 -14.28 -14.97
CA ASP A 624 -28.91 -13.90 -15.89
C ASP A 624 -28.32 -13.37 -17.20
N ASN A 625 -28.80 -13.89 -18.33
CA ASN A 625 -28.51 -13.43 -19.68
C ASN A 625 -27.00 -13.32 -20.03
N LEU A 626 -26.20 -14.32 -19.67
CA LEU A 626 -24.77 -14.33 -19.99
C LEU A 626 -24.56 -14.69 -21.47
N SER A 627 -24.02 -13.76 -22.24
CA SER A 627 -23.66 -13.96 -23.65
C SER A 627 -22.22 -14.44 -23.82
N TYR A 628 -21.92 -15.07 -24.96
CA TYR A 628 -20.57 -15.45 -25.36
C TYR A 628 -19.53 -14.35 -25.14
N GLY A 629 -18.36 -14.72 -24.61
CA GLY A 629 -17.22 -13.84 -24.39
C GLY A 629 -17.31 -12.97 -23.12
N ASN A 630 -18.44 -12.99 -22.41
CA ASN A 630 -18.62 -12.21 -21.20
C ASN A 630 -18.37 -13.02 -19.93
N PHE A 631 -17.96 -12.29 -18.88
CA PHE A 631 -17.89 -12.77 -17.52
C PHE A 631 -19.10 -12.26 -16.72
N ALA A 632 -19.65 -13.09 -15.84
CA ALA A 632 -20.70 -12.68 -14.89
C ALA A 632 -20.12 -12.01 -13.62
N GLY A 633 -18.79 -12.03 -13.46
CA GLY A 633 -18.12 -11.71 -12.20
C GLY A 633 -18.08 -12.90 -11.23
N TYR A 634 -17.49 -12.69 -10.04
CA TYR A 634 -17.44 -13.69 -8.98
C TYR A 634 -18.76 -13.77 -8.22
N LEU A 635 -19.32 -14.98 -8.14
CA LEU A 635 -20.39 -15.35 -7.21
C LEU A 635 -19.75 -15.87 -5.92
N GLU A 636 -20.02 -15.25 -4.79
CA GLU A 636 -19.65 -15.81 -3.47
C GLU A 636 -20.77 -16.75 -3.04
N LEU A 637 -20.52 -18.06 -3.10
CA LEU A 637 -21.50 -19.11 -2.81
C LEU A 637 -21.11 -19.88 -1.53
N PRO A 638 -22.06 -20.27 -0.68
CA PRO A 638 -21.81 -21.32 0.31
C PRO A 638 -21.15 -22.54 -0.35
N THR A 639 -20.15 -23.14 0.30
CA THR A 639 -19.52 -24.35 -0.24
C THR A 639 -20.43 -25.56 -0.01
N ASP A 640 -21.38 -25.73 -0.94
CA ASP A 640 -22.36 -26.82 -0.99
C ASP A 640 -22.34 -27.51 -2.36
N ASP A 641 -23.03 -28.65 -2.49
CA ASP A 641 -23.23 -29.32 -3.78
C ASP A 641 -24.51 -28.81 -4.47
N TYR A 642 -24.35 -28.18 -5.64
CA TYR A 642 -25.43 -27.52 -6.37
C TYR A 642 -25.90 -28.32 -7.60
N VAL A 643 -27.11 -28.03 -8.06
CA VAL A 643 -27.60 -28.48 -9.38
C VAL A 643 -27.93 -27.27 -10.25
N LEU A 644 -27.18 -27.11 -11.33
CA LEU A 644 -27.26 -25.97 -12.24
C LEU A 644 -28.01 -26.37 -13.51
N ALA A 645 -29.13 -25.69 -13.78
CA ALA A 645 -29.83 -25.75 -15.06
C ALA A 645 -29.38 -24.57 -15.93
N ILE A 646 -28.84 -24.89 -17.10
CA ILE A 646 -28.47 -23.90 -18.11
C ILE A 646 -29.67 -23.72 -19.01
N ARG A 647 -30.26 -22.53 -19.01
CA ARG A 647 -31.45 -22.22 -19.80
C ARG A 647 -31.14 -21.16 -20.85
N ASP A 648 -31.93 -21.10 -21.90
CA ASP A 648 -31.88 -19.97 -22.84
C ASP A 648 -32.33 -18.66 -22.16
N GLU A 649 -32.08 -17.52 -22.81
CA GLU A 649 -32.46 -16.17 -22.31
C GLU A 649 -33.97 -15.99 -22.04
N THR A 650 -34.82 -16.88 -22.55
CA THR A 650 -36.26 -16.85 -22.25
C THR A 650 -36.61 -17.57 -20.95
N GLY A 651 -35.67 -18.33 -20.40
CA GLY A 651 -35.84 -19.20 -19.23
C GLY A 651 -36.73 -20.42 -19.49
N THR A 652 -37.13 -20.67 -20.75
CA THR A 652 -38.09 -21.73 -21.12
C THR A 652 -37.42 -23.00 -21.61
N VAL A 653 -36.25 -22.90 -22.25
CA VAL A 653 -35.54 -24.04 -22.81
C VAL A 653 -34.31 -24.37 -21.97
N THR A 654 -34.31 -25.53 -21.32
CA THR A 654 -33.11 -26.06 -20.65
C THR A 654 -32.16 -26.67 -21.69
N VAL A 655 -30.99 -26.07 -21.85
CA VAL A 655 -29.88 -26.54 -22.71
C VAL A 655 -29.26 -27.81 -22.12
N ALA A 656 -28.90 -27.78 -20.83
CA ALA A 656 -28.33 -28.90 -20.10
C ALA A 656 -28.42 -28.65 -18.59
N MET A 657 -28.29 -29.71 -17.79
CA MET A 657 -28.17 -29.61 -16.33
C MET A 657 -26.87 -30.24 -15.86
N TYR A 658 -26.23 -29.65 -14.85
CA TYR A 658 -24.95 -30.08 -14.30
C TYR A 658 -24.99 -30.12 -12.77
N GLN A 659 -24.24 -31.05 -12.17
CA GLN A 659 -23.88 -30.98 -10.77
C GLN A 659 -22.67 -30.05 -10.62
N ALA A 660 -22.70 -29.14 -9.65
CA ALA A 660 -21.55 -28.37 -9.21
C ALA A 660 -21.20 -28.79 -7.78
N PRO A 661 -20.42 -29.87 -7.62
CA PRO A 661 -20.20 -30.53 -6.33
C PRO A 661 -19.09 -29.82 -5.52
N LEU A 662 -19.32 -28.57 -5.09
CA LEU A 662 -18.26 -27.76 -4.46
C LEU A 662 -17.83 -28.32 -3.08
N GLU A 663 -18.79 -28.81 -2.29
CA GLU A 663 -18.51 -29.46 -1.00
C GLU A 663 -17.77 -30.78 -1.20
N THR A 664 -18.28 -31.63 -2.10
CA THR A 664 -17.69 -32.93 -2.40
C THR A 664 -16.26 -32.79 -2.95
N LEU A 665 -15.97 -31.72 -3.68
CA LEU A 665 -14.61 -31.40 -4.16
C LEU A 665 -13.74 -30.68 -3.11
N GLY A 666 -14.29 -30.33 -1.95
CA GLY A 666 -13.56 -29.68 -0.85
C GLY A 666 -13.11 -28.25 -1.18
N LEU A 667 -13.88 -27.50 -1.95
CA LEU A 667 -13.51 -26.18 -2.50
C LEU A 667 -13.77 -25.01 -1.55
N ASN A 668 -13.80 -25.27 -0.24
CA ASN A 668 -14.02 -24.26 0.78
C ASN A 668 -12.85 -23.26 0.82
N GLY A 669 -13.13 -21.97 0.68
CA GLY A 669 -12.14 -20.90 0.60
C GLY A 669 -11.46 -20.74 -0.76
N ALA A 670 -11.87 -21.51 -1.78
CA ALA A 670 -11.30 -21.43 -3.13
C ALA A 670 -12.01 -20.36 -3.97
N ALA A 671 -11.22 -19.60 -4.77
CA ALA A 671 -11.74 -18.81 -5.88
C ALA A 671 -11.44 -19.54 -7.19
N MET A 672 -12.42 -19.75 -8.05
CA MET A 672 -12.27 -20.56 -9.27
C MET A 672 -13.02 -19.94 -10.45
N ALA A 673 -12.65 -20.33 -11.67
CA ALA A 673 -13.37 -19.93 -12.87
C ALA A 673 -14.11 -21.13 -13.49
N VAL A 674 -15.41 -20.98 -13.74
CA VAL A 674 -16.23 -21.94 -14.49
C VAL A 674 -16.39 -21.41 -15.91
N VAL A 675 -15.94 -22.21 -16.88
CA VAL A 675 -16.02 -21.88 -18.31
C VAL A 675 -17.00 -22.81 -19.02
N ALA A 676 -17.90 -22.24 -19.82
CA ALA A 676 -18.63 -23.03 -20.83
C ALA A 676 -17.67 -23.39 -21.97
N SER A 677 -17.47 -24.70 -22.21
CA SER A 677 -16.42 -25.21 -23.11
C SER A 677 -16.98 -26.18 -24.15
N GLY A 678 -16.46 -26.10 -25.38
CA GLY A 678 -16.90 -26.97 -26.49
C GLY A 678 -18.13 -26.43 -27.24
N PHE A 679 -18.73 -27.30 -28.05
CA PHE A 679 -19.80 -26.94 -28.99
C PHE A 679 -21.14 -27.58 -28.63
N LEU A 680 -22.22 -26.80 -28.67
CA LEU A 680 -23.59 -27.28 -28.49
C LEU A 680 -24.03 -28.15 -29.68
N ASN A 681 -23.56 -27.84 -30.89
CA ASN A 681 -23.72 -28.64 -32.10
C ASN A 681 -22.35 -29.06 -32.67
N PRO A 682 -21.74 -30.14 -32.15
CA PRO A 682 -20.45 -30.64 -32.65
C PRO A 682 -20.43 -30.94 -34.15
N VAL A 683 -21.53 -31.45 -34.72
CA VAL A 683 -21.61 -31.82 -36.14
C VAL A 683 -21.43 -30.60 -37.05
N ALA A 684 -21.90 -29.43 -36.61
CA ALA A 684 -21.70 -28.16 -37.32
C ALA A 684 -20.31 -27.53 -37.08
N ASN A 685 -19.51 -28.10 -36.17
CA ASN A 685 -18.25 -27.56 -35.67
C ASN A 685 -17.13 -28.60 -35.72
N ASN A 686 -16.87 -29.14 -36.92
CA ASN A 686 -15.84 -30.16 -37.21
C ASN A 686 -15.89 -31.44 -36.35
N ASN A 687 -17.03 -31.80 -35.78
CA ASN A 687 -17.16 -32.86 -34.77
C ASN A 687 -16.23 -32.65 -33.57
N GLY A 688 -16.03 -31.38 -33.19
CA GLY A 688 -15.22 -31.00 -32.04
C GLY A 688 -15.81 -31.44 -30.70
N PRO A 689 -15.12 -31.14 -29.59
CA PRO A 689 -15.57 -31.48 -28.24
C PRO A 689 -16.98 -30.93 -27.94
N ALA A 690 -17.83 -31.77 -27.34
CA ALA A 690 -19.18 -31.38 -26.96
C ALA A 690 -19.20 -30.35 -25.83
N PHE A 691 -20.27 -29.57 -25.78
CA PHE A 691 -20.56 -28.59 -24.74
C PHE A 691 -20.52 -29.20 -23.33
N GLY A 692 -19.85 -28.51 -22.41
CA GLY A 692 -19.83 -28.83 -20.99
C GLY A 692 -19.37 -27.65 -20.15
N LEU A 693 -19.55 -27.75 -18.83
CA LEU A 693 -19.02 -26.78 -17.88
C LEU A 693 -17.75 -27.33 -17.23
N PHE A 694 -16.71 -26.50 -17.19
CA PHE A 694 -15.38 -26.89 -16.73
C PHE A 694 -14.85 -25.89 -15.72
N VAL A 695 -14.25 -26.39 -14.64
CA VAL A 695 -13.72 -25.58 -13.53
C VAL A 695 -12.20 -25.48 -13.64
N ALA A 696 -11.69 -24.24 -13.70
CA ALA A 696 -10.29 -23.91 -13.51
C ALA A 696 -10.03 -23.60 -12.03
N LEU A 697 -9.17 -24.40 -11.39
CA LEU A 697 -8.70 -24.17 -10.03
C LEU A 697 -7.49 -23.22 -10.04
N PRO A 698 -7.24 -22.42 -8.98
CA PRO A 698 -6.08 -21.53 -8.89
C PRO A 698 -4.72 -22.20 -9.08
N ALA A 699 -4.63 -23.47 -8.68
CA ALA A 699 -3.41 -24.27 -8.82
C ALA A 699 -3.10 -24.66 -10.28
N GLY A 700 -4.03 -24.44 -11.21
CA GLY A 700 -3.91 -24.86 -12.61
C GLY A 700 -4.07 -26.38 -12.81
N GLY A 701 -3.69 -26.83 -14.01
CA GLY A 701 -3.82 -28.22 -14.45
C GLY A 701 -5.01 -28.44 -15.40
N ALA A 702 -5.42 -29.69 -15.56
CA ALA A 702 -6.61 -30.02 -16.33
C ALA A 702 -7.87 -29.46 -15.65
N LEU A 703 -8.78 -28.90 -16.44
CA LEU A 703 -10.04 -28.40 -15.90
C LEU A 703 -10.90 -29.55 -15.39
N VAL A 704 -11.62 -29.31 -14.29
CA VAL A 704 -12.55 -30.29 -13.71
C VAL A 704 -13.88 -30.20 -14.46
N GLU A 705 -14.28 -31.27 -15.14
CA GLU A 705 -15.59 -31.35 -15.79
C GLU A 705 -16.69 -31.47 -14.75
N LEU A 706 -17.71 -30.60 -14.84
CA LEU A 706 -18.91 -30.73 -14.03
C LEU A 706 -19.77 -31.89 -14.54
N PRO A 707 -20.19 -32.84 -13.68
CA PRO A 707 -21.01 -33.96 -14.11
C PRO A 707 -22.35 -33.51 -14.68
N VAL A 708 -22.79 -34.11 -15.78
CA VAL A 708 -24.17 -33.91 -16.28
C VAL A 708 -25.16 -34.46 -15.27
N PHE A 709 -26.14 -33.65 -14.90
CA PHE A 709 -27.26 -34.06 -14.05
C PHE A 709 -28.43 -34.51 -14.91
N THR A 710 -28.90 -35.75 -14.70
CA THR A 710 -30.15 -36.23 -15.29
C THR A 710 -31.20 -36.29 -14.18
N PRO A 711 -32.24 -35.45 -14.22
CA PRO A 711 -33.34 -35.51 -13.25
C PRO A 711 -33.97 -36.90 -13.19
N PRO A 712 -34.37 -37.39 -12.01
CA PRO A 712 -35.19 -38.59 -11.90
C PRO A 712 -36.49 -38.44 -12.69
N ASP A 713 -36.97 -39.52 -13.33
CA ASP A 713 -38.23 -39.51 -14.05
C ASP A 713 -39.44 -39.24 -13.14
N ALA A 714 -40.47 -38.62 -13.70
CA ALA A 714 -41.82 -38.60 -13.15
C ALA A 714 -42.53 -39.93 -13.47
N ARG A 715 -43.59 -40.24 -12.73
CA ARG A 715 -44.42 -41.44 -12.96
C ARG A 715 -45.77 -41.04 -13.51
N VAL A 716 -46.13 -41.54 -14.68
CA VAL A 716 -47.36 -41.14 -15.39
C VAL A 716 -48.24 -42.35 -15.69
N GLN A 717 -49.53 -42.28 -15.37
CA GLN A 717 -50.55 -43.17 -15.94
C GLN A 717 -51.41 -42.38 -16.93
N VAL A 718 -51.55 -42.90 -18.15
CA VAL A 718 -52.43 -42.32 -19.17
C VAL A 718 -53.74 -43.11 -19.21
N ILE A 719 -54.88 -42.42 -19.26
CA ILE A 719 -56.20 -43.03 -19.38
C ILE A 719 -56.94 -42.44 -20.59
N HIS A 720 -57.43 -43.31 -21.45
CA HIS A 720 -58.23 -42.91 -22.61
C HIS A 720 -59.72 -42.94 -22.29
N ASN A 721 -60.35 -41.76 -22.19
CA ASN A 721 -61.76 -41.59 -21.90
C ASN A 721 -62.54 -40.78 -22.98
N SER A 722 -61.91 -40.41 -24.10
CA SER A 722 -62.58 -39.80 -25.25
C SER A 722 -63.58 -40.78 -25.89
N ALA A 723 -64.87 -40.47 -25.80
CA ALA A 723 -65.94 -41.26 -26.39
C ALA A 723 -66.18 -40.93 -27.88
N ASP A 724 -65.29 -40.15 -28.49
CA ASP A 724 -65.39 -39.79 -29.90
C ASP A 724 -65.01 -40.97 -30.79
N ALA A 725 -65.90 -41.37 -31.71
CA ALA A 725 -65.64 -42.39 -32.72
C ALA A 725 -64.35 -42.15 -33.52
N ALA A 726 -63.97 -40.90 -33.81
CA ALA A 726 -62.73 -40.58 -34.51
C ALA A 726 -61.47 -40.81 -33.67
N ALA A 727 -61.60 -40.84 -32.34
CA ALA A 727 -60.55 -41.15 -31.39
C ALA A 727 -60.82 -42.47 -30.65
N GLN A 728 -61.62 -43.38 -31.20
CA GLN A 728 -61.95 -44.64 -30.51
C GLN A 728 -60.70 -45.50 -30.23
N VAL A 729 -59.69 -45.38 -31.10
CA VAL A 729 -58.36 -45.96 -30.94
C VAL A 729 -57.36 -44.89 -31.41
N VAL A 730 -56.38 -44.58 -30.57
CA VAL A 730 -55.36 -43.56 -30.83
C VAL A 730 -53.98 -44.09 -30.47
N ASP A 731 -52.94 -43.50 -31.04
CA ASP A 731 -51.59 -43.68 -30.54
C ASP A 731 -51.21 -42.50 -29.64
N VAL A 732 -50.48 -42.77 -28.56
CA VAL A 732 -49.94 -41.75 -27.67
C VAL A 732 -48.44 -41.71 -27.85
N TRP A 733 -47.92 -40.54 -28.21
CA TRP A 733 -46.49 -40.27 -28.35
C TRP A 733 -46.03 -39.34 -27.23
N LEU A 734 -44.85 -39.62 -26.70
CA LEU A 734 -44.13 -38.77 -25.76
C LEU A 734 -42.92 -38.19 -26.48
N ASN A 735 -42.92 -36.88 -26.67
CA ASN A 735 -42.09 -36.20 -27.67
C ASN A 735 -42.28 -36.87 -29.03
N ASP A 736 -41.21 -37.36 -29.63
CA ASP A 736 -41.22 -38.09 -30.91
C ASP A 736 -41.05 -39.61 -30.72
N GLN A 737 -41.36 -40.14 -29.53
CA GLN A 737 -41.32 -41.58 -29.25
C GLN A 737 -42.73 -42.14 -29.03
N LEU A 738 -43.07 -43.21 -29.74
CA LEU A 738 -44.35 -43.90 -29.58
C LEU A 738 -44.41 -44.55 -28.20
N LEU A 739 -45.35 -44.11 -27.37
CA LEU A 739 -45.47 -44.53 -25.97
C LEU A 739 -46.54 -45.60 -25.79
N LEU A 740 -47.73 -45.41 -26.39
CA LEU A 740 -48.84 -46.37 -26.35
C LEU A 740 -49.39 -46.54 -27.77
N ASP A 741 -49.27 -47.75 -28.30
CA ASP A 741 -49.75 -48.12 -29.64
C ASP A 741 -51.20 -48.63 -29.59
N ASN A 742 -52.04 -48.12 -30.50
CA ASN A 742 -53.44 -48.51 -30.66
C ASN A 742 -54.22 -48.50 -29.32
N PHE A 743 -54.03 -47.44 -28.54
CA PHE A 743 -54.60 -47.24 -27.23
C PHE A 743 -56.10 -46.96 -27.32
N ALA A 744 -56.91 -47.98 -27.04
CA ALA A 744 -58.35 -47.95 -27.21
C ALA A 744 -59.07 -47.11 -26.14
N PHE A 745 -60.21 -46.53 -26.50
CA PHE A 745 -61.15 -45.92 -25.57
C PHE A 745 -61.46 -46.87 -24.40
N ARG A 746 -61.56 -46.30 -23.20
CA ARG A 746 -61.77 -47.03 -21.94
C ARG A 746 -60.63 -48.00 -21.64
N THR A 747 -59.41 -47.54 -21.77
CA THR A 747 -58.22 -48.25 -21.31
C THR A 747 -57.29 -47.32 -20.56
N ALA A 748 -56.49 -47.89 -19.66
CA ALA A 748 -55.49 -47.18 -18.87
C ALA A 748 -54.15 -47.89 -19.04
N SER A 749 -53.06 -47.13 -19.11
CA SER A 749 -51.70 -47.69 -19.07
C SER A 749 -51.35 -48.13 -17.63
N PRO A 750 -50.32 -48.96 -17.42
CA PRO A 750 -49.59 -48.93 -16.16
C PRO A 750 -48.96 -47.54 -15.93
N PHE A 751 -48.53 -47.25 -14.71
CA PHE A 751 -47.61 -46.14 -14.48
C PHE A 751 -46.30 -46.42 -15.22
N ILE A 752 -45.88 -45.46 -16.02
CA ILE A 752 -44.68 -45.45 -16.84
C ILE A 752 -43.78 -44.30 -16.40
N ASP A 753 -42.50 -44.42 -16.65
CA ASP A 753 -41.53 -43.37 -16.37
C ASP A 753 -41.60 -42.33 -17.51
N ALA A 754 -41.63 -41.05 -17.13
CA ALA A 754 -41.70 -39.92 -18.04
C ALA A 754 -40.61 -38.90 -17.65
N PRO A 755 -39.88 -38.31 -18.61
CA PRO A 755 -38.88 -37.30 -18.29
C PRO A 755 -39.47 -36.15 -17.48
N ALA A 756 -38.71 -35.70 -16.49
CA ALA A 756 -39.08 -34.62 -15.58
C ALA A 756 -38.11 -33.44 -15.67
N GLU A 757 -38.52 -32.31 -15.08
CA GLU A 757 -37.80 -31.02 -15.03
C GLU A 757 -37.43 -30.47 -16.41
N ARG A 758 -38.20 -30.87 -17.42
CA ARG A 758 -38.09 -30.43 -18.81
C ARG A 758 -39.45 -30.50 -19.48
N ASP A 759 -39.62 -29.70 -20.51
CA ASP A 759 -40.81 -29.76 -21.35
C ASP A 759 -40.88 -31.09 -22.09
N ILE A 760 -42.04 -31.73 -21.99
CA ILE A 760 -42.40 -32.94 -22.71
C ILE A 760 -43.68 -32.70 -23.51
N ASP A 761 -43.69 -33.16 -24.74
CA ASP A 761 -44.86 -33.14 -25.59
C ASP A 761 -45.61 -34.46 -25.48
N ILE A 762 -46.93 -34.40 -25.28
CA ILE A 762 -47.82 -35.54 -25.39
C ILE A 762 -48.67 -35.33 -26.63
N VAL A 763 -48.43 -36.17 -27.64
CA VAL A 763 -49.06 -36.07 -28.95
C VAL A 763 -50.02 -37.24 -29.13
N ILE A 764 -51.28 -36.94 -29.39
CA ILE A 764 -52.33 -37.92 -29.67
C ILE A 764 -52.50 -38.04 -31.17
N GLN A 765 -52.32 -39.24 -31.70
CA GLN A 765 -52.34 -39.52 -33.13
C GLN A 765 -53.49 -40.49 -33.50
N PRO A 766 -53.95 -40.49 -34.77
CA PRO A 766 -54.80 -41.56 -35.26
C PRO A 766 -54.12 -42.93 -35.11
N SER A 767 -54.90 -43.99 -34.95
CA SER A 767 -54.41 -45.38 -34.85
C SER A 767 -53.42 -45.75 -35.97
N ASN A 768 -52.34 -46.45 -35.64
CA ASN A 768 -51.27 -46.93 -36.56
C ASN A 768 -50.45 -45.80 -37.21
N SER A 769 -50.27 -44.69 -36.49
CA SER A 769 -49.37 -43.59 -36.87
C SER A 769 -47.90 -44.02 -36.83
N THR A 770 -47.06 -43.35 -37.62
CA THR A 770 -45.61 -43.59 -37.69
C THR A 770 -44.76 -42.36 -37.35
N ASP A 771 -45.39 -41.20 -37.13
CA ASP A 771 -44.75 -39.92 -36.83
C ASP A 771 -45.70 -39.02 -36.01
N THR A 772 -45.24 -37.83 -35.64
CA THR A 772 -45.97 -36.82 -34.84
C THR A 772 -46.62 -35.71 -35.68
N ILE A 773 -46.60 -35.79 -37.02
CA ILE A 773 -46.95 -34.65 -37.91
C ILE A 773 -48.47 -34.38 -37.97
N ASN A 774 -49.30 -35.43 -38.07
CA ASN A 774 -50.75 -35.30 -38.26
C ASN A 774 -51.58 -35.46 -36.98
N ALA A 775 -51.11 -34.86 -35.89
CA ALA A 775 -51.68 -35.02 -34.55
C ALA A 775 -53.18 -34.64 -34.48
N LEU A 776 -53.97 -35.46 -33.79
CA LEU A 776 -55.33 -35.11 -33.35
C LEU A 776 -55.29 -34.03 -32.26
N ALA A 777 -54.29 -34.09 -31.38
CA ALA A 777 -54.00 -33.07 -30.38
C ALA A 777 -52.54 -33.15 -29.91
N LYS A 778 -51.98 -32.03 -29.45
CA LYS A 778 -50.63 -31.94 -28.86
C LYS A 778 -50.68 -31.04 -27.63
N TYR A 779 -50.05 -31.47 -26.54
CA TYR A 779 -49.95 -30.73 -25.29
C TYR A 779 -48.53 -30.80 -24.75
N THR A 780 -48.00 -29.68 -24.26
CA THR A 780 -46.68 -29.61 -23.63
C THR A 780 -46.84 -29.51 -22.12
N TYR A 781 -46.08 -30.31 -21.38
CA TYR A 781 -46.07 -30.34 -19.92
C TYR A 781 -44.64 -30.32 -19.39
N ASN A 782 -44.41 -29.70 -18.24
CA ASN A 782 -43.20 -29.88 -17.46
C ASN A 782 -43.57 -30.63 -16.19
N LEU A 783 -43.11 -31.87 -16.07
CA LEU A 783 -43.43 -32.71 -14.92
C LEU A 783 -42.34 -32.55 -13.86
N GLU A 784 -42.74 -32.41 -12.61
CA GLU A 784 -41.81 -32.42 -11.48
C GLU A 784 -41.19 -33.82 -11.29
N ALA A 785 -39.89 -33.87 -10.98
CA ALA A 785 -39.18 -35.12 -10.73
C ALA A 785 -39.75 -35.85 -9.52
N ASN A 786 -39.78 -37.19 -9.57
CA ASN A 786 -40.35 -38.07 -8.54
C ASN A 786 -41.86 -37.90 -8.26
N SER A 787 -42.55 -36.97 -8.95
CA SER A 787 -43.99 -36.78 -8.81
C SER A 787 -44.77 -37.81 -9.63
N LYS A 788 -46.02 -38.05 -9.23
CA LYS A 788 -46.92 -39.04 -9.85
C LYS A 788 -48.13 -38.36 -10.44
N TYR A 789 -48.44 -38.67 -11.70
CA TYR A 789 -49.50 -38.03 -12.46
C TYR A 789 -50.47 -39.04 -13.08
N ILE A 790 -51.75 -38.68 -13.13
CA ILE A 790 -52.77 -39.33 -13.96
C ILE A 790 -53.20 -38.35 -15.05
N LEU A 791 -53.10 -38.77 -16.30
CA LEU A 791 -53.41 -37.98 -17.49
C LEU A 791 -54.62 -38.60 -18.17
N VAL A 792 -55.77 -37.94 -18.11
CA VAL A 792 -57.01 -38.43 -18.69
C VAL A 792 -57.27 -37.72 -20.02
N ALA A 793 -57.03 -38.44 -21.12
CA ALA A 793 -57.39 -37.99 -22.47
C ALA A 793 -58.91 -38.07 -22.65
N ASN A 794 -59.59 -36.93 -22.70
CA ASN A 794 -61.06 -36.85 -22.69
C ASN A 794 -61.59 -35.70 -23.57
N GLY A 795 -62.86 -35.76 -23.97
CA GLY A 795 -63.48 -34.76 -24.86
C GLY A 795 -63.69 -35.28 -26.28
N ILE A 796 -63.89 -34.39 -27.24
CA ILE A 796 -64.28 -34.67 -28.63
C ILE A 796 -63.26 -34.03 -29.59
N VAL A 797 -62.75 -34.80 -30.55
CA VAL A 797 -61.83 -34.32 -31.61
C VAL A 797 -62.58 -33.98 -32.90
N SER A 798 -63.78 -34.54 -33.08
CA SER A 798 -64.64 -34.37 -34.25
C SER A 798 -65.34 -33.01 -34.23
N ASN A 799 -65.35 -32.34 -35.38
CA ASN A 799 -65.98 -31.02 -35.54
C ASN A 799 -67.53 -31.04 -35.59
N SER A 800 -68.16 -32.21 -35.59
CA SER A 800 -69.63 -32.35 -35.60
C SER A 800 -70.08 -33.73 -35.10
N GLY A 801 -71.36 -33.88 -34.73
CA GLY A 801 -71.96 -35.16 -34.33
C GLY A 801 -72.18 -35.35 -32.82
N TYR A 802 -71.74 -34.39 -32.00
CA TYR A 802 -71.85 -34.42 -30.54
C TYR A 802 -72.52 -33.15 -30.01
N SER A 803 -73.31 -33.26 -28.94
CA SER A 803 -73.96 -32.12 -28.28
C SER A 803 -74.06 -32.37 -26.76
N PRO A 804 -73.48 -31.51 -25.91
CA PRO A 804 -72.59 -30.41 -26.26
C PRO A 804 -71.24 -30.91 -26.83
N VAL A 805 -70.51 -30.05 -27.56
CA VAL A 805 -69.15 -30.35 -28.01
C VAL A 805 -68.19 -29.87 -26.92
N GLN A 806 -67.57 -30.81 -26.21
CA GLN A 806 -66.48 -30.53 -25.28
C GLN A 806 -65.16 -30.82 -26.01
N SER A 807 -64.30 -29.81 -26.16
CA SER A 807 -63.02 -29.98 -26.86
C SER A 807 -62.18 -31.08 -26.21
N PHE A 808 -61.48 -31.85 -27.05
CA PHE A 808 -60.49 -32.81 -26.56
C PHE A 808 -59.45 -32.09 -25.72
N ASN A 809 -59.09 -32.67 -24.57
CA ASN A 809 -58.06 -32.20 -23.67
C ASN A 809 -57.43 -33.38 -22.91
N ILE A 810 -56.25 -33.15 -22.33
CA ILE A 810 -55.64 -34.06 -21.35
C ILE A 810 -55.81 -33.41 -19.97
N TYR A 811 -56.64 -34.03 -19.14
CA TYR A 811 -56.87 -33.58 -17.78
C TYR A 811 -55.82 -34.20 -16.86
N VAL A 812 -55.03 -33.36 -16.20
CA VAL A 812 -53.90 -33.79 -15.37
C VAL A 812 -54.28 -33.77 -13.89
N TYR A 813 -54.02 -34.88 -13.20
CA TYR A 813 -54.09 -34.98 -11.75
C TYR A 813 -52.68 -35.27 -11.21
N ASN A 814 -52.10 -34.32 -10.47
CA ASN A 814 -50.69 -34.33 -10.05
C ASN A 814 -50.44 -34.92 -8.64
N MET A 815 -51.48 -35.43 -7.98
CA MET A 815 -51.38 -36.10 -6.68
C MET A 815 -51.67 -37.60 -6.80
N ALA A 816 -51.27 -38.21 -7.93
CA ALA A 816 -51.61 -39.59 -8.21
C ALA A 816 -50.98 -40.56 -7.21
N ARG A 817 -51.65 -41.67 -6.98
CA ARG A 817 -51.20 -42.74 -6.07
C ARG A 817 -51.17 -44.06 -6.83
N GLU A 818 -50.14 -44.86 -6.59
CA GLU A 818 -50.06 -46.24 -7.09
C GLU A 818 -50.64 -47.25 -6.10
N GLU A 819 -50.73 -46.86 -4.82
CA GLU A 819 -51.25 -47.66 -3.71
C GLU A 819 -52.14 -46.79 -2.83
N ALA A 820 -53.05 -47.41 -2.08
CA ALA A 820 -53.87 -46.70 -1.12
C ALA A 820 -53.02 -46.13 0.02
N SER A 821 -53.38 -44.96 0.50
CA SER A 821 -52.82 -44.34 1.71
C SER A 821 -52.94 -45.23 2.96
N ASN A 822 -53.96 -46.09 3.00
CA ASN A 822 -54.16 -47.11 4.01
C ASN A 822 -54.34 -48.48 3.35
N GLY A 823 -53.46 -49.44 3.69
CA GLY A 823 -53.46 -50.79 3.12
C GLY A 823 -54.74 -51.62 3.36
N SER A 824 -55.65 -51.18 4.23
CA SER A 824 -56.95 -51.81 4.45
C SER A 824 -58.10 -51.25 3.60
N ASN A 825 -57.88 -50.11 2.94
CA ASN A 825 -58.84 -49.40 2.11
C ASN A 825 -58.52 -49.53 0.61
N THR A 826 -59.44 -49.03 -0.22
CA THR A 826 -59.23 -48.74 -1.63
C THR A 826 -59.39 -47.23 -1.82
N ASP A 827 -58.35 -46.56 -2.30
CA ASP A 827 -58.40 -45.13 -2.57
C ASP A 827 -58.98 -44.92 -3.98
N VAL A 828 -60.08 -44.18 -4.08
CA VAL A 828 -60.84 -44.01 -5.34
C VAL A 828 -60.79 -42.57 -5.81
N LEU A 829 -60.04 -42.30 -6.88
CA LEU A 829 -60.07 -41.03 -7.59
C LEU A 829 -61.27 -41.00 -8.53
N VAL A 830 -62.15 -40.00 -8.39
CA VAL A 830 -63.32 -39.83 -9.25
C VAL A 830 -63.09 -38.69 -10.24
N PHE A 831 -63.31 -38.95 -11.53
CA PHE A 831 -63.23 -37.94 -12.59
C PHE A 831 -64.52 -37.90 -13.40
N HIS A 832 -65.06 -36.70 -13.60
CA HIS A 832 -66.22 -36.51 -14.46
C HIS A 832 -65.81 -36.34 -15.93
N GLY A 833 -65.79 -37.45 -16.66
CA GLY A 833 -65.44 -37.44 -18.08
C GLY A 833 -66.60 -37.36 -19.08
N SER A 834 -67.86 -37.48 -18.65
CA SER A 834 -69.00 -37.55 -19.59
C SER A 834 -69.29 -36.18 -20.22
N THR A 835 -69.17 -36.07 -21.54
CA THR A 835 -69.28 -34.78 -22.25
C THR A 835 -70.70 -34.20 -22.25
N ASP A 836 -71.72 -35.02 -22.01
CA ASP A 836 -73.14 -34.69 -22.13
C ASP A 836 -73.95 -34.88 -20.84
N ALA A 837 -73.28 -35.13 -19.72
CA ALA A 837 -73.92 -35.15 -18.41
C ALA A 837 -73.87 -33.74 -17.77
N PRO A 838 -74.88 -33.35 -16.98
CA PRO A 838 -74.82 -32.14 -16.17
C PRO A 838 -73.80 -32.30 -15.03
N VAL A 839 -73.61 -31.27 -14.21
CA VAL A 839 -72.93 -31.40 -12.90
C VAL A 839 -73.57 -32.53 -12.10
N VAL A 840 -72.75 -33.42 -11.53
CA VAL A 840 -73.24 -34.62 -10.84
C VAL A 840 -72.75 -34.78 -9.41
N ASP A 841 -73.60 -35.37 -8.58
CA ASP A 841 -73.24 -35.96 -7.30
C ASP A 841 -73.00 -37.46 -7.45
N VAL A 842 -72.08 -38.01 -6.66
CA VAL A 842 -71.91 -39.46 -6.48
C VAL A 842 -72.45 -39.80 -5.09
N VAL A 843 -73.57 -40.51 -5.05
CA VAL A 843 -74.28 -40.90 -3.83
C VAL A 843 -74.19 -42.40 -3.64
N GLU A 844 -73.59 -42.82 -2.55
CA GLU A 844 -73.55 -44.21 -2.11
C GLU A 844 -74.88 -44.57 -1.43
N VAL A 845 -75.54 -45.62 -1.91
CA VAL A 845 -76.90 -46.00 -1.48
C VAL A 845 -77.02 -47.39 -0.87
N TYR A 846 -75.94 -48.16 -0.76
CA TYR A 846 -75.94 -49.53 -0.24
C TYR A 846 -75.24 -49.66 1.12
N ALA A 847 -74.01 -49.18 1.23
CA ALA A 847 -73.20 -49.19 2.45
C ALA A 847 -73.58 -48.06 3.44
N GLY A 848 -74.42 -47.11 3.02
CA GLY A 848 -74.96 -46.02 3.83
C GLY A 848 -74.05 -44.79 3.93
N ALA A 849 -73.11 -44.61 3.00
CA ALA A 849 -72.17 -43.48 3.05
C ALA A 849 -72.77 -42.15 2.53
N GLY A 850 -73.92 -42.18 1.85
CA GLY A 850 -74.57 -40.98 1.35
C GLY A 850 -73.79 -40.30 0.22
N THR A 851 -73.89 -38.99 0.08
CA THR A 851 -73.13 -38.25 -0.95
C THR A 851 -71.63 -38.30 -0.62
N ILE A 852 -70.86 -39.01 -1.45
CA ILE A 852 -69.41 -39.17 -1.31
C ILE A 852 -68.61 -38.24 -2.23
N VAL A 853 -69.23 -37.75 -3.31
CA VAL A 853 -68.74 -36.63 -4.12
C VAL A 853 -69.91 -35.72 -4.39
N ASN A 854 -69.74 -34.41 -4.16
CA ASN A 854 -70.79 -33.42 -4.34
C ASN A 854 -70.39 -32.42 -5.43
N ASN A 855 -71.31 -32.10 -6.34
CA ASN A 855 -71.19 -31.12 -7.41
C ASN A 855 -69.92 -31.25 -8.26
N LEU A 856 -69.66 -32.45 -8.79
CA LEU A 856 -68.51 -32.66 -9.68
C LEU A 856 -68.86 -32.17 -11.09
N ASP A 857 -68.17 -31.12 -11.54
CA ASP A 857 -68.28 -30.58 -12.89
C ASP A 857 -67.52 -31.43 -13.93
N TYR A 858 -67.92 -31.34 -15.20
CA TYR A 858 -67.16 -31.94 -16.32
C TYR A 858 -65.69 -31.50 -16.30
N GLY A 859 -64.78 -32.48 -16.45
CA GLY A 859 -63.34 -32.24 -16.46
C GLY A 859 -62.69 -32.08 -15.08
N GLN A 860 -63.46 -32.16 -13.99
CA GLN A 860 -62.93 -32.06 -12.62
C GLN A 860 -62.67 -33.42 -11.98
N PHE A 861 -61.74 -33.41 -11.02
CA PHE A 861 -61.42 -34.53 -10.13
C PHE A 861 -61.94 -34.26 -8.72
N ALA A 862 -62.49 -35.27 -8.04
CA ALA A 862 -62.95 -35.17 -6.65
C ALA A 862 -61.84 -35.45 -5.61
N GLY A 863 -60.59 -35.63 -6.05
CA GLY A 863 -59.51 -36.20 -5.23
C GLY A 863 -59.72 -37.69 -4.91
N TYR A 864 -58.80 -38.27 -4.13
CA TYR A 864 -58.93 -39.66 -3.67
C TYR A 864 -59.90 -39.78 -2.50
N LEU A 865 -60.91 -40.63 -2.67
CA LEU A 865 -61.80 -41.08 -1.60
C LEU A 865 -61.22 -42.34 -0.94
N GLU A 866 -60.90 -42.28 0.34
CA GLU A 866 -60.37 -43.43 1.08
C GLU A 866 -61.55 -44.32 1.55
N LEU A 867 -61.95 -45.25 0.70
CA LEU A 867 -63.12 -46.10 0.96
C LEU A 867 -62.67 -47.45 1.56
N PRO A 868 -63.34 -47.96 2.63
CA PRO A 868 -63.18 -49.34 3.03
C PRO A 868 -63.36 -50.28 1.85
N THR A 869 -62.50 -51.28 1.67
CA THR A 869 -62.62 -52.21 0.55
C THR A 869 -63.83 -53.13 0.73
N ALA A 870 -64.96 -52.72 0.16
CA ALA A 870 -66.27 -53.36 0.31
C ALA A 870 -67.10 -53.26 -0.98
N PHE A 871 -68.35 -53.74 -0.93
CA PHE A 871 -69.32 -53.55 -2.02
C PHE A 871 -70.06 -52.23 -1.83
N TYR A 872 -70.05 -51.39 -2.86
CA TYR A 872 -70.79 -50.14 -2.91
C TYR A 872 -71.79 -50.14 -4.06
N GLN A 873 -72.86 -49.38 -3.90
CA GLN A 873 -73.75 -49.02 -5.00
C GLN A 873 -73.81 -47.50 -5.10
N LEU A 874 -73.44 -46.97 -6.26
CA LEU A 874 -73.27 -45.54 -6.52
C LEU A 874 -74.38 -45.06 -7.44
N ASP A 875 -75.27 -44.22 -6.92
CA ASP A 875 -76.18 -43.39 -7.70
C ASP A 875 -75.43 -42.14 -8.15
N ILE A 876 -75.39 -41.90 -9.46
CA ILE A 876 -75.00 -40.62 -10.00
C ILE A 876 -76.27 -39.77 -10.07
N ARG A 877 -76.28 -38.61 -9.41
CA ARG A 877 -77.44 -37.70 -9.40
C ARG A 877 -77.09 -36.36 -10.03
N ASN A 878 -78.08 -35.62 -10.50
CA ASN A 878 -77.89 -34.21 -10.89
C ASN A 878 -77.53 -33.35 -9.66
N GLU A 879 -77.05 -32.13 -9.90
CA GLU A 879 -76.69 -31.13 -8.87
C GLU A 879 -77.77 -30.87 -7.79
N ALA A 880 -79.05 -31.01 -8.15
CA ALA A 880 -80.15 -30.85 -7.18
C ALA A 880 -80.37 -32.09 -6.30
N GLY A 881 -79.67 -33.20 -6.56
CA GLY A 881 -79.74 -34.47 -5.85
C GLY A 881 -81.06 -35.23 -5.99
N ASP A 882 -81.97 -34.75 -6.85
CA ASP A 882 -83.35 -35.23 -6.97
C ASP A 882 -83.58 -36.19 -8.15
N VAL A 883 -82.65 -36.25 -9.11
CA VAL A 883 -82.69 -37.15 -10.26
C VAL A 883 -81.45 -38.04 -10.30
N THR A 884 -81.64 -39.35 -10.13
CA THR A 884 -80.59 -40.35 -10.42
C THR A 884 -80.44 -40.53 -11.94
N VAL A 885 -79.31 -40.09 -12.49
CA VAL A 885 -78.97 -40.20 -13.92
C VAL A 885 -78.41 -41.58 -14.30
N ALA A 886 -77.80 -42.29 -13.34
CA ALA A 886 -77.35 -43.68 -13.49
C ALA A 886 -77.08 -44.32 -12.11
N THR A 887 -77.14 -45.65 -12.02
CA THR A 887 -76.73 -46.40 -10.82
C THR A 887 -75.70 -47.46 -11.20
N PHE A 888 -74.62 -47.54 -10.44
CA PHE A 888 -73.50 -48.45 -10.67
C PHE A 888 -73.19 -49.29 -9.45
N ASN A 889 -72.75 -50.52 -9.66
CA ASN A 889 -72.18 -51.34 -8.60
C ASN A 889 -70.66 -51.20 -8.62
N ALA A 890 -70.07 -50.96 -7.44
CA ALA A 890 -68.65 -50.85 -7.21
C ALA A 890 -68.20 -51.93 -6.20
N PRO A 891 -68.04 -53.19 -6.65
CA PRO A 891 -67.68 -54.31 -5.79
C PRO A 891 -66.16 -54.34 -5.51
N LEU A 892 -65.64 -53.39 -4.73
CA LEU A 892 -64.19 -53.21 -4.51
C LEU A 892 -63.52 -54.49 -3.98
N ALA A 893 -64.18 -55.16 -3.04
CA ALA A 893 -63.69 -56.39 -2.44
C ALA A 893 -63.66 -57.58 -3.42
N ASP A 894 -64.70 -57.75 -4.22
CA ASP A 894 -64.77 -58.86 -5.20
C ASP A 894 -63.75 -58.70 -6.33
N LEU A 895 -63.34 -57.46 -6.59
CA LEU A 895 -62.28 -57.11 -7.54
C LEU A 895 -60.88 -57.19 -6.93
N GLY A 896 -60.75 -57.49 -5.63
CA GLY A 896 -59.47 -57.65 -4.96
C GLY A 896 -58.68 -56.35 -4.80
N LEU A 897 -59.35 -55.20 -4.67
CA LEU A 897 -58.72 -53.88 -4.72
C LEU A 897 -58.23 -53.36 -3.36
N GLN A 898 -58.01 -54.26 -2.39
CA GLN A 898 -57.51 -53.88 -1.08
C GLN A 898 -56.08 -53.33 -1.18
N GLY A 899 -55.83 -52.18 -0.55
CA GLY A 899 -54.56 -51.47 -0.61
C GLY A 899 -54.26 -50.79 -1.96
N GLN A 900 -55.22 -50.76 -2.89
CA GLN A 900 -55.02 -50.18 -4.22
C GLN A 900 -55.55 -48.74 -4.28
N ALA A 901 -54.85 -47.89 -5.03
CA ALA A 901 -55.38 -46.62 -5.50
C ALA A 901 -55.86 -46.78 -6.95
N ILE A 902 -57.07 -46.31 -7.24
CA ILE A 902 -57.72 -46.50 -8.54
C ILE A 902 -58.36 -45.21 -9.04
N SER A 903 -58.68 -45.18 -10.34
CA SER A 903 -59.44 -44.10 -10.96
C SER A 903 -60.77 -44.62 -11.49
N VAL A 904 -61.86 -43.95 -11.15
CA VAL A 904 -63.21 -44.20 -11.64
C VAL A 904 -63.65 -43.01 -12.49
N LEU A 905 -64.07 -43.31 -13.71
CA LEU A 905 -64.36 -42.30 -14.72
C LEU A 905 -65.82 -42.41 -15.18
N ALA A 906 -66.48 -41.27 -15.33
CA ALA A 906 -67.74 -41.20 -16.08
C ALA A 906 -67.45 -41.18 -17.59
N SER A 907 -68.03 -42.12 -18.35
CA SER A 907 -68.00 -42.10 -19.82
C SER A 907 -69.29 -42.66 -20.42
N ARG A 908 -69.78 -42.04 -21.49
CA ARG A 908 -70.99 -42.46 -22.21
C ARG A 908 -70.66 -42.78 -23.66
N GLU A 909 -71.04 -43.98 -24.09
CA GLU A 909 -71.09 -44.40 -25.50
C GLU A 909 -72.56 -44.69 -25.82
N GLN A 910 -73.03 -44.46 -27.05
CA GLN A 910 -74.45 -44.55 -27.45
C GLN A 910 -75.22 -45.66 -26.68
N GLN A 911 -76.09 -45.23 -25.76
CA GLN A 911 -77.00 -46.01 -24.91
C GLN A 911 -76.43 -47.03 -23.89
N GLN A 912 -75.17 -46.95 -23.42
CA GLN A 912 -74.76 -47.66 -22.19
C GLN A 912 -73.76 -46.90 -21.30
N TRP A 913 -74.10 -46.78 -20.01
CA TRP A 913 -73.24 -46.33 -18.92
C TRP A 913 -72.34 -47.49 -18.43
N ARG A 914 -71.01 -47.29 -18.28
CA ARG A 914 -70.08 -48.27 -17.68
C ARG A 914 -68.98 -47.58 -16.86
N CYS A 915 -68.67 -48.11 -15.66
CA CYS A 915 -67.49 -47.73 -14.86
C CYS A 915 -66.28 -48.56 -15.28
N LEU A 916 -65.09 -47.95 -15.26
CA LEU A 916 -63.81 -48.63 -15.45
C LEU A 916 -63.04 -48.80 -14.14
N TRP A 917 -62.26 -49.88 -14.08
CA TRP A 917 -61.32 -50.20 -13.02
C TRP A 917 -59.96 -50.49 -13.68
N PRO A 918 -58.84 -49.93 -13.19
CA PRO A 918 -57.52 -50.32 -13.70
C PRO A 918 -57.24 -51.78 -13.32
N LEU A 919 -56.98 -52.62 -14.31
CA LEU A 919 -56.65 -54.05 -14.16
C LEU A 919 -55.15 -54.25 -14.35
N ARG A 920 -54.43 -54.77 -13.34
CA ARG A 920 -53.19 -55.51 -13.59
C ARG A 920 -53.52 -56.98 -13.81
N SER A 921 -53.27 -57.43 -15.04
CA SER A 921 -52.87 -58.80 -15.42
C SER A 921 -53.40 -59.94 -14.55
N PHE A 922 -54.69 -60.30 -14.62
CA PHE A 922 -55.22 -61.67 -14.53
C PHE A 922 -56.73 -61.69 -14.84
N GLY A 923 -57.12 -62.36 -15.93
CA GLY A 923 -58.47 -62.93 -16.17
C GLY A 923 -59.69 -61.98 -16.25
N PHE A 924 -60.25 -61.83 -17.46
CA PHE A 924 -61.53 -61.18 -17.74
C PHE A 924 -62.65 -61.50 -16.72
N ARG A 925 -63.16 -60.49 -15.99
CA ARG A 925 -64.52 -60.51 -15.45
C ARG A 925 -65.27 -59.23 -15.82
N ARG A 926 -66.31 -59.41 -16.64
CA ARG A 926 -67.26 -58.37 -17.07
C ARG A 926 -68.28 -58.11 -15.95
N CYS A 927 -68.52 -56.85 -15.58
CA CYS A 927 -69.71 -56.48 -14.81
C CYS A 927 -70.89 -56.23 -15.77
N PHE A 928 -72.07 -56.79 -15.43
CA PHE A 928 -73.33 -56.62 -16.15
C PHE A 928 -74.20 -55.54 -15.49
N CYS A 929 -74.82 -54.69 -16.31
CA CYS A 929 -75.89 -53.78 -15.90
C CYS A 929 -77.23 -54.54 -15.86
N SER A 930 -78.03 -54.39 -14.80
CA SER A 930 -79.35 -55.02 -14.65
C SER A 930 -80.45 -53.97 -14.77
N THR A 931 -81.21 -54.00 -15.86
CA THR A 931 -82.50 -53.28 -15.97
C THR A 931 -83.66 -54.27 -15.70
N ARG A 932 -84.36 -54.11 -14.57
CA ARG A 932 -85.65 -54.79 -14.31
C ARG A 932 -86.78 -54.02 -15.00
N GLN A 933 -87.40 -54.60 -16.04
CA GLN A 933 -88.75 -54.21 -16.46
C GLN A 933 -89.71 -55.39 -16.28
N HIS A 934 -90.71 -55.19 -15.42
CA HIS A 934 -91.90 -56.04 -15.32
C HIS A 934 -92.89 -55.65 -16.41
N HIS A 935 -93.30 -56.57 -17.29
CA HIS A 935 -94.66 -56.56 -17.84
C HIS A 935 -95.17 -57.98 -18.11
N ARG A 936 -96.41 -58.21 -17.64
CA ARG A 936 -97.18 -59.46 -17.64
C ARG A 936 -97.76 -59.80 -19.03
N HIS A 937 -97.95 -61.10 -19.25
CA HIS A 937 -98.75 -61.73 -20.32
C HIS A 937 -100.14 -61.08 -20.54
N ARG A 938 -100.48 -60.79 -21.80
CA ARG A 938 -101.30 -61.65 -22.68
C ARG A 938 -101.15 -61.24 -24.13
#